data_AF-A0A923NIY4-F1
#
_entry.id   AF-A0A923NIY4-F1
#
_cell.length_a   1.000
_cell.length_b   1.000
_cell.length_c   1.000
_cell.angle_alpha   90.00
_cell.angle_beta   90.00
_cell.angle_gamma   90.00
#
_symmetry.space_group_name_H-M   'P 1'
#
loop_
_entity.id
_entity.type
_entity.pdbx_description
1 polymer ?
#
loop_
_entity_poly.entity_id
_entity_poly.type
_entity_poly.pdbx_seq_one_letter_code
_entity_poly.pdbx_strand_id
1 'polypeptide(L)'
;MIKKCLLLLGTVFSVLFVGQIQANAAEATVSNWSELSDATANADVDVIKVSADLTATKSITISSQKTIDFQQHTITFGRYDFNIESGANLQLANFVFTGNGGNYLVSGRNSGDVTFAGTVTSSDSNAAGLVSLPSGSVKFDGVQMTYDNGTNSSVSVKAKNFTITNQSVVNSEAEKFFGTSVADSTVTINGGSKVTTNSNKGTTGDLRGQAWDITGRADFTVDGAGTELAVAGNEKQRADNGGIFLVQADNSSINVLNGATMTVHSKYTSAVLLQSRGGVVNVSDYSTLNLVQDGDNNYTLGATLRFRLRGQMTFNIQNHAKIDIDKKSGSAAAVRMYESGNTINVKDGSDFIVHNGGNGRASSRGSSNNAAIQFEGNDSAFNLTGEDSNVSLTADYGAGIAAGSHNVSIDAGANTFFVIRGNTSTGGVFDATDTIAMKMGTMKYFDFTNYGDGSVFAGGTRSTFTAETTNLSMWRSGSNLDGNADRAWQNVSYSLSGSSLNSLDSTSDTNMAQNYGKTSDYSKMNGNNQKPIIQKIFVPTNADKRVYVRAVTPQGKGEEPRGAIDDEVTAMIGIYDQSGNELARSSATSKALADMYGSQQSGLIAFDAPDKDFLKTGWVVKVLSGERTGQPDATATIEAPDVTVQSVVPPNPAKMAKTDLGTKDQRISGKATGANLIVHLLLNGQDTGIRATADASGEFTIDLPTGLQIGDQVQILLQDRDGETVGVLNPPTTNSTVGNIEPTTDMAYHDATFKAGTILSVTHAGELVWQNQFTKIDFGQHALKSGNMLFAAAQNTSEQMTVSDTRGPGGNWRVTAKVTKEMTSEDGRDTLENELVLKRGAAMQPLGKDDTILLTHKTTTDNDTVQVNKGWNQTDVGLFLNVPSTKHPVAGKYTGEISWSLQDVPGNN
;
A
#
# COMPACT_ATOMS: atom_id res chain seq x y z
N MET A 1 -26.10 11.93 32.38
CA MET A 1 -26.55 11.92 33.80
C MET A 1 -27.80 11.06 33.90
N ILE A 2 -27.81 10.12 34.86
CA ILE A 2 -28.97 9.36 35.39
C ILE A 2 -29.67 8.39 34.42
N LYS A 3 -29.11 7.17 34.33
CA LYS A 3 -29.77 5.85 34.59
C LYS A 3 -28.82 4.72 34.16
N LYS A 4 -27.80 4.50 34.99
CA LYS A 4 -26.93 3.31 35.00
C LYS A 4 -27.13 2.66 36.38
N CYS A 5 -27.86 1.54 36.42
CA CYS A 5 -27.84 0.54 37.50
C CYS A 5 -28.87 -0.55 37.18
N LEU A 6 -28.51 -1.54 36.35
CA LEU A 6 -28.96 -2.94 36.44
C LEU A 6 -28.27 -3.77 35.34
N LEU A 7 -27.02 -4.19 35.53
CA LEU A 7 -26.42 -5.32 34.78
C LEU A 7 -25.07 -5.68 35.40
N LEU A 8 -25.10 -6.33 36.57
CA LEU A 8 -23.93 -7.01 37.14
C LEU A 8 -24.40 -7.96 38.26
N LEU A 9 -25.07 -9.05 37.86
CA LEU A 9 -25.32 -10.24 38.69
C LEU A 9 -25.95 -11.30 37.77
N GLY A 10 -25.11 -12.05 37.08
CA GLY A 10 -25.52 -13.09 36.13
C GLY A 10 -24.50 -14.22 36.02
N THR A 11 -23.71 -14.46 37.08
CA THR A 11 -22.69 -15.53 37.14
C THR A 11 -22.64 -16.14 38.54
N VAL A 12 -23.78 -16.59 39.08
CA VAL A 12 -23.86 -17.67 40.08
C VAL A 12 -25.25 -18.29 39.97
N PHE A 13 -25.46 -19.19 39.01
CA PHE A 13 -26.63 -20.08 39.03
C PHE A 13 -26.22 -21.45 38.48
N SER A 14 -25.50 -22.20 39.30
CA SER A 14 -25.33 -23.67 39.18
C SER A 14 -24.98 -24.26 40.55
N VAL A 15 -25.65 -23.83 41.62
CA VAL A 15 -25.74 -24.59 42.88
C VAL A 15 -27.09 -24.29 43.51
N LEU A 16 -28.14 -24.92 43.00
CA LEU A 16 -29.40 -25.10 43.74
C LEU A 16 -30.06 -26.37 43.21
N PHE A 17 -29.54 -27.49 43.71
CA PHE A 17 -30.23 -28.76 43.72
C PHE A 17 -31.57 -28.56 44.44
N VAL A 18 -32.65 -28.83 43.71
CA VAL A 18 -33.96 -29.08 44.31
C VAL A 18 -33.80 -30.31 45.19
N GLY A 19 -34.05 -30.14 46.49
CA GLY A 19 -34.16 -31.24 47.44
C GLY A 19 -35.36 -32.13 47.10
N GLN A 20 -35.15 -33.09 46.21
CA GLN A 20 -35.74 -34.41 46.33
C GLN A 20 -34.69 -35.31 46.95
N ILE A 21 -35.11 -36.11 47.93
CA ILE A 21 -34.28 -37.08 48.64
C ILE A 21 -33.58 -37.97 47.59
N GLN A 22 -32.33 -37.67 47.26
CA GLN A 22 -31.43 -38.58 46.57
C GLN A 22 -31.12 -39.69 47.59
N ALA A 23 -31.64 -40.89 47.33
CA ALA A 23 -30.98 -42.07 47.85
C ALA A 23 -29.53 -42.02 47.38
N ASN A 24 -28.57 -42.14 48.30
CA ASN A 24 -27.16 -42.27 47.95
C ASN A 24 -27.05 -43.43 46.95
N ALA A 25 -26.69 -43.12 45.69
CA ALA A 25 -26.32 -44.16 44.73
C ALA A 25 -25.21 -45.00 45.34
N ALA A 26 -25.37 -46.32 45.42
CA ALA A 26 -24.32 -47.14 46.02
C ALA A 26 -23.10 -47.14 45.10
N GLU A 27 -21.94 -46.83 45.69
CA GLU A 27 -20.65 -46.81 45.01
C GLU A 27 -19.92 -48.14 45.23
N ALA A 28 -19.34 -48.71 44.17
CA ALA A 28 -18.44 -49.86 44.25
C ALA A 28 -17.03 -49.48 43.78
N THR A 29 -16.00 -50.04 44.41
CA THR A 29 -14.62 -49.99 43.91
C THR A 29 -14.20 -51.37 43.44
N VAL A 30 -13.60 -51.46 42.25
CA VAL A 30 -13.20 -52.72 41.62
C VAL A 30 -11.73 -52.67 41.19
N SER A 31 -11.09 -53.83 41.13
CA SER A 31 -9.66 -53.99 40.85
C SER A 31 -9.37 -55.03 39.75
N ASN A 32 -10.39 -55.78 39.32
CA ASN A 32 -10.28 -56.75 38.24
C ASN A 32 -11.59 -56.85 37.44
N TRP A 33 -11.54 -57.52 36.29
CA TRP A 33 -12.68 -57.60 35.37
C TRP A 33 -13.88 -58.38 35.93
N SER A 34 -13.65 -59.35 36.82
CA SER A 34 -14.74 -60.10 37.46
C SER A 34 -15.53 -59.19 38.40
N GLU A 35 -14.83 -58.44 39.25
CA GLU A 35 -15.45 -57.45 40.15
C GLU A 35 -16.21 -56.38 39.37
N LEU A 36 -15.66 -55.89 38.26
CA LEU A 36 -16.37 -54.95 37.39
C LEU A 36 -17.66 -55.57 36.83
N SER A 37 -17.59 -56.80 36.32
CA SER A 37 -18.76 -57.52 35.82
C SER A 37 -19.83 -57.69 36.90
N ASP A 38 -19.46 -58.05 38.12
CA ASP A 38 -20.40 -58.26 39.22
C ASP A 38 -21.02 -56.93 39.68
N ALA A 39 -20.23 -55.86 39.77
CA ALA A 39 -20.72 -54.52 40.10
C ALA A 39 -21.70 -53.98 39.06
N THR A 40 -21.42 -54.18 37.76
CA THR A 40 -22.33 -53.75 36.68
C THR A 40 -23.65 -54.54 36.65
N ALA A 41 -23.66 -55.79 37.14
CA ALA A 41 -24.87 -56.60 37.24
C ALA A 41 -25.71 -56.30 38.48
N ASN A 42 -25.14 -55.60 39.48
CA ASN A 42 -25.83 -55.23 40.71
C ASN A 42 -26.78 -54.06 40.46
N ALA A 43 -28.08 -54.28 40.69
CA ALA A 43 -29.12 -53.28 40.52
C ALA A 43 -29.00 -52.09 41.51
N ASP A 44 -28.33 -52.28 42.65
CA ASP A 44 -28.18 -51.25 43.68
C ASP A 44 -26.95 -50.34 43.48
N VAL A 45 -26.04 -50.69 42.56
CA VAL A 45 -24.75 -50.00 42.35
C VAL A 45 -24.77 -49.17 41.07
N ASP A 46 -24.89 -47.86 41.16
CA ASP A 46 -24.91 -47.00 39.95
C ASP A 46 -23.55 -46.37 39.63
N VAL A 47 -22.63 -46.31 40.61
CA VAL A 47 -21.30 -45.70 40.46
C VAL A 47 -20.23 -46.73 40.74
N ILE A 48 -19.27 -46.85 39.82
CA ILE A 48 -18.17 -47.81 39.90
C ILE A 48 -16.85 -47.06 39.69
N LYS A 49 -15.90 -47.24 40.61
CA LYS A 49 -14.52 -46.74 40.50
C LYS A 49 -13.55 -47.88 40.28
N VAL A 50 -12.66 -47.73 39.31
CA VAL A 50 -11.61 -48.73 39.04
C VAL A 50 -10.30 -48.30 39.70
N SER A 51 -9.64 -49.24 40.36
CA SER A 51 -8.43 -49.00 41.18
C SER A 51 -7.16 -49.67 40.64
N ALA A 52 -7.25 -50.36 39.51
CA ALA A 52 -6.13 -51.03 38.84
C ALA A 52 -6.40 -51.18 37.34
N ASP A 53 -5.34 -51.43 36.56
CA ASP A 53 -5.48 -51.75 35.14
C ASP A 53 -6.28 -53.05 34.95
N LEU A 54 -7.15 -53.07 33.95
CA LEU A 54 -8.08 -54.17 33.70
C LEU A 54 -7.81 -54.85 32.36
N THR A 55 -7.97 -56.17 32.33
CA THR A 55 -7.99 -56.97 31.09
C THR A 55 -9.32 -57.69 30.99
N ALA A 56 -10.04 -57.44 29.89
CA ALA A 56 -11.34 -58.05 29.66
C ALA A 56 -11.23 -59.55 29.41
N THR A 57 -12.03 -60.33 30.12
CA THR A 57 -12.10 -61.80 29.99
C THR A 57 -13.42 -62.29 29.38
N LYS A 58 -14.45 -61.43 29.35
CA LYS A 58 -15.77 -61.63 28.77
C LYS A 58 -16.41 -60.28 28.47
N SER A 59 -17.37 -60.21 27.55
CA SER A 59 -18.21 -59.02 27.39
C SER A 59 -19.09 -58.79 28.62
N ILE A 60 -19.38 -57.54 28.95
CA ILE A 60 -20.24 -57.14 30.07
C ILE A 60 -21.53 -56.54 29.51
N THR A 61 -22.68 -57.06 29.92
CA THR A 61 -23.99 -56.50 29.55
C THR A 61 -24.39 -55.38 30.52
N ILE A 62 -24.80 -54.23 29.98
CA ILE A 62 -25.32 -53.09 30.74
C ILE A 62 -26.82 -52.97 30.49
N SER A 63 -27.62 -53.21 31.53
CA SER A 63 -29.09 -53.24 31.49
C SER A 63 -29.76 -52.12 32.29
N SER A 64 -28.99 -51.32 33.02
CA SER A 64 -29.46 -50.17 33.81
C SER A 64 -28.44 -49.03 33.76
N GLN A 65 -28.74 -47.92 34.44
CA GLN A 65 -27.84 -46.78 34.50
C GLN A 65 -26.55 -47.14 35.24
N LYS A 66 -25.39 -46.90 34.64
CA LYS A 66 -24.07 -47.10 35.24
C LYS A 66 -23.12 -45.97 34.89
N THR A 67 -22.38 -45.49 35.89
CA THR A 67 -21.26 -44.58 35.74
C THR A 67 -19.98 -45.30 36.17
N ILE A 68 -19.02 -45.41 35.27
CA ILE A 68 -17.75 -46.09 35.51
C ILE A 68 -16.61 -45.07 35.33
N ASP A 69 -15.93 -44.75 36.42
CA ASP A 69 -14.72 -43.94 36.44
C ASP A 69 -13.50 -44.85 36.58
N PHE A 70 -12.66 -44.86 35.55
CA PHE A 70 -11.49 -45.72 35.52
C PHE A 70 -10.24 -45.09 36.17
N GLN A 71 -10.33 -43.84 36.63
CA GLN A 71 -9.24 -43.15 37.33
C GLN A 71 -7.88 -43.20 36.59
N GLN A 72 -7.92 -43.08 35.26
CA GLN A 72 -6.80 -43.13 34.30
C GLN A 72 -6.13 -44.51 34.14
N HIS A 73 -6.71 -45.57 34.70
CA HIS A 73 -6.21 -46.92 34.49
C HIS A 73 -6.39 -47.39 33.04
N THR A 74 -5.53 -48.32 32.62
CA THR A 74 -5.56 -48.90 31.28
C THR A 74 -6.53 -50.09 31.23
N ILE A 75 -7.33 -50.16 30.16
CA ILE A 75 -8.28 -51.24 29.92
C ILE A 75 -7.95 -51.93 28.59
N THR A 76 -7.70 -53.24 28.66
CA THR A 76 -7.43 -54.07 27.47
C THR A 76 -8.67 -54.90 27.13
N PHE A 77 -9.36 -54.56 26.04
CA PHE A 77 -10.61 -55.22 25.64
C PHE A 77 -10.40 -56.51 24.84
N GLY A 78 -9.32 -56.61 24.07
CA GLY A 78 -9.12 -57.70 23.13
C GLY A 78 -10.30 -57.80 22.15
N ARG A 79 -11.11 -58.85 22.27
CA ARG A 79 -12.33 -59.10 21.47
C ARG A 79 -13.65 -58.82 22.20
N TYR A 80 -13.58 -58.38 23.45
CA TYR A 80 -14.75 -58.16 24.31
C TYR A 80 -15.14 -56.69 24.32
N ASP A 81 -16.32 -56.41 24.88
CA ASP A 81 -16.97 -55.10 24.83
C ASP A 81 -17.96 -54.91 25.99
N PHE A 82 -18.44 -53.68 26.16
CA PHE A 82 -19.68 -53.42 26.88
C PHE A 82 -20.86 -53.54 25.92
N ASN A 83 -21.77 -54.48 26.18
CA ASN A 83 -22.99 -54.67 25.41
C ASN A 83 -24.17 -53.92 26.06
N ILE A 84 -24.71 -52.89 25.39
CA ILE A 84 -25.75 -52.02 25.93
C ILE A 84 -27.14 -52.51 25.53
N GLU A 85 -28.00 -52.73 26.53
CA GLU A 85 -29.41 -53.06 26.31
C GLU A 85 -30.27 -51.82 26.03
N SER A 86 -31.47 -52.05 25.52
CA SER A 86 -32.42 -50.97 25.20
C SER A 86 -32.80 -50.20 26.46
N GLY A 87 -32.66 -48.87 26.44
CA GLY A 87 -33.01 -48.00 27.57
C GLY A 87 -31.99 -47.96 28.71
N ALA A 88 -30.87 -48.68 28.59
CA ALA A 88 -29.74 -48.54 29.51
C ALA A 88 -28.90 -47.29 29.19
N ASN A 89 -28.25 -46.73 30.21
CA ASN A 89 -27.36 -45.58 30.10
C ASN A 89 -26.00 -45.91 30.71
N LEU A 90 -24.92 -45.76 29.93
CA LEU A 90 -23.56 -46.00 30.39
C LEU A 90 -22.72 -44.73 30.27
N GLN A 91 -22.19 -44.25 31.38
CA GLN A 91 -21.15 -43.22 31.38
C GLN A 91 -19.78 -43.85 31.67
N LEU A 92 -18.81 -43.56 30.80
CA LEU A 92 -17.41 -43.99 30.95
C LEU A 92 -16.50 -42.76 31.09
N ALA A 93 -15.62 -42.74 32.09
CA ALA A 93 -14.73 -41.62 32.33
C ALA A 93 -13.30 -42.04 32.69
N ASN A 94 -12.34 -41.18 32.35
CA ASN A 94 -10.94 -41.22 32.77
C ASN A 94 -10.23 -42.56 32.51
N PHE A 95 -9.96 -42.92 31.25
CA PHE A 95 -9.28 -44.18 30.93
C PHE A 95 -8.35 -44.10 29.73
N VAL A 96 -7.39 -45.02 29.73
CA VAL A 96 -6.64 -45.44 28.53
C VAL A 96 -7.20 -46.79 28.07
N PHE A 97 -7.39 -47.01 26.77
CA PHE A 97 -7.86 -48.31 26.28
C PHE A 97 -7.12 -48.84 25.05
N THR A 98 -7.17 -50.16 24.88
CA THR A 98 -6.74 -50.84 23.66
C THR A 98 -7.65 -52.04 23.35
N GLY A 99 -7.82 -52.34 22.06
CA GLY A 99 -8.64 -53.45 21.59
C GLY A 99 -8.29 -53.88 20.16
N ASN A 100 -8.84 -55.01 19.74
CA ASN A 100 -8.54 -55.61 18.44
C ASN A 100 -9.43 -55.01 17.32
N GLY A 101 -8.88 -55.00 16.11
CA GLY A 101 -9.60 -54.60 14.88
C GLY A 101 -10.91 -55.34 14.68
N GLY A 102 -11.91 -54.63 14.15
CA GLY A 102 -13.26 -55.15 13.90
C GLY A 102 -14.20 -55.20 15.11
N ASN A 103 -13.72 -54.87 16.31
CA ASN A 103 -14.53 -54.78 17.54
C ASN A 103 -14.71 -53.33 17.99
N TYR A 104 -15.53 -53.13 19.02
CA TYR A 104 -15.80 -51.83 19.65
C TYR A 104 -15.62 -51.93 21.16
N LEU A 105 -15.24 -50.82 21.80
CA LEU A 105 -15.27 -50.69 23.25
C LEU A 105 -16.71 -50.85 23.80
N VAL A 106 -17.68 -50.24 23.12
CA VAL A 106 -19.10 -50.38 23.42
C VAL A 106 -19.86 -50.83 22.18
N SER A 107 -20.72 -51.84 22.31
CA SER A 107 -21.64 -52.24 21.26
C SER A 107 -23.06 -52.39 21.79
N GLY A 108 -24.05 -52.29 20.90
CA GLY A 108 -25.44 -52.52 21.26
C GLY A 108 -26.31 -52.48 20.02
N ARG A 109 -27.18 -53.48 19.86
CA ARG A 109 -28.11 -53.54 18.73
C ARG A 109 -29.33 -52.63 18.92
N ASN A 110 -29.61 -52.21 20.16
CA ASN A 110 -30.80 -51.47 20.56
C ASN A 110 -30.47 -50.01 20.97
N SER A 111 -31.50 -49.20 21.22
CA SER A 111 -31.44 -47.74 21.43
C SER A 111 -30.92 -47.29 22.81
N GLY A 112 -29.84 -47.87 23.31
CA GLY A 112 -29.20 -47.41 24.55
C GLY A 112 -28.41 -46.11 24.39
N ASP A 113 -28.02 -45.51 25.52
CA ASP A 113 -27.27 -44.25 25.55
C ASP A 113 -25.87 -44.43 26.18
N VAL A 114 -24.85 -43.83 25.57
CA VAL A 114 -23.47 -43.85 26.07
C VAL A 114 -22.93 -42.44 26.19
N THR A 115 -22.30 -42.12 27.33
CA THR A 115 -21.60 -40.85 27.56
C THR A 115 -20.12 -41.09 27.84
N PHE A 116 -19.25 -40.36 27.16
CA PHE A 116 -17.82 -40.28 27.47
C PHE A 116 -17.52 -38.92 28.12
N ALA A 117 -16.78 -38.94 29.23
CA ALA A 117 -16.42 -37.76 30.01
C ALA A 117 -14.97 -37.84 30.54
N GLY A 118 -14.43 -36.71 31.00
CA GLY A 118 -13.07 -36.66 31.56
C GLY A 118 -12.00 -36.93 30.51
N THR A 119 -10.93 -37.66 30.84
CA THR A 119 -9.86 -37.97 29.86
C THR A 119 -10.06 -39.34 29.24
N VAL A 120 -10.10 -39.43 27.91
CA VAL A 120 -10.25 -40.72 27.19
C VAL A 120 -9.18 -40.84 26.12
N THR A 121 -8.30 -41.83 26.24
CA THR A 121 -7.16 -42.00 25.32
C THR A 121 -7.09 -43.43 24.78
N SER A 122 -6.99 -43.60 23.47
CA SER A 122 -6.60 -44.90 22.91
C SER A 122 -5.08 -45.07 22.98
N SER A 123 -4.60 -46.26 23.31
CA SER A 123 -3.17 -46.58 23.19
C SER A 123 -2.72 -46.62 21.73
N ASP A 124 -1.42 -46.48 21.46
CA ASP A 124 -0.82 -46.59 20.12
C ASP A 124 -1.12 -47.93 19.41
N SER A 125 -1.39 -48.98 20.17
CA SER A 125 -1.72 -50.31 19.66
C SER A 125 -3.20 -50.55 19.38
N ASN A 126 -4.05 -49.56 19.66
CA ASN A 126 -5.49 -49.72 19.52
C ASN A 126 -5.89 -49.91 18.05
N ALA A 127 -6.72 -50.92 17.80
CA ALA A 127 -7.36 -51.13 16.50
C ALA A 127 -8.90 -51.19 16.59
N ALA A 128 -9.47 -51.12 17.81
CA ALA A 128 -10.90 -51.18 18.03
C ALA A 128 -11.59 -49.82 17.80
N GLY A 129 -12.85 -49.87 17.38
CA GLY A 129 -13.76 -48.72 17.37
C GLY A 129 -14.15 -48.28 18.80
N LEU A 130 -14.70 -47.08 18.95
CA LEU A 130 -15.21 -46.59 20.24
C LEU A 130 -16.58 -47.18 20.55
N VAL A 131 -17.55 -46.96 19.67
CA VAL A 131 -18.94 -47.28 19.97
C VAL A 131 -19.73 -47.62 18.71
N SER A 132 -20.51 -48.70 18.78
CA SER A 132 -21.48 -49.06 17.75
C SER A 132 -22.87 -49.22 18.35
N LEU A 133 -23.67 -48.15 18.27
CA LEU A 133 -25.06 -48.05 18.67
C LEU A 133 -25.93 -47.47 17.53
N PRO A 134 -26.15 -48.20 16.42
CA PRO A 134 -26.79 -47.63 15.22
C PRO A 134 -28.13 -46.91 15.46
N SER A 135 -28.90 -47.35 16.45
CA SER A 135 -30.21 -46.78 16.82
C SER A 135 -30.20 -46.04 18.17
N GLY A 136 -29.04 -45.90 18.82
CA GLY A 136 -28.89 -45.29 20.14
C GLY A 136 -28.25 -43.90 20.09
N SER A 137 -27.92 -43.37 21.27
CA SER A 137 -27.30 -42.05 21.42
C SER A 137 -25.89 -42.15 22.01
N VAL A 138 -24.99 -41.32 21.50
CA VAL A 138 -23.64 -41.15 22.03
C VAL A 138 -23.43 -39.69 22.38
N LYS A 139 -22.86 -39.43 23.56
CA LYS A 139 -22.54 -38.08 24.04
C LYS A 139 -21.10 -37.98 24.48
N PHE A 140 -20.39 -36.98 24.00
CA PHE A 140 -19.09 -36.55 24.51
C PHE A 140 -19.33 -35.27 25.32
N ASP A 141 -19.11 -35.35 26.62
CA ASP A 141 -19.54 -34.33 27.57
C ASP A 141 -18.38 -33.90 28.46
N GLY A 142 -17.82 -32.72 28.19
CA GLY A 142 -16.60 -32.24 28.86
C GLY A 142 -15.42 -33.21 28.74
N VAL A 143 -15.31 -33.92 27.61
CA VAL A 143 -14.27 -34.94 27.40
C VAL A 143 -13.04 -34.35 26.74
N GLN A 144 -11.86 -34.77 27.20
CA GLN A 144 -10.57 -34.59 26.56
C GLN A 144 -10.17 -35.92 25.91
N MET A 145 -10.40 -36.04 24.60
CA MET A 145 -10.24 -37.28 23.86
C MET A 145 -9.08 -37.23 22.88
N THR A 146 -8.21 -38.25 22.93
CA THR A 146 -7.28 -38.59 21.85
C THR A 146 -7.55 -40.00 21.39
N TYR A 147 -7.90 -40.17 20.12
CA TYR A 147 -8.38 -41.45 19.62
C TYR A 147 -7.78 -41.82 18.26
N ASP A 148 -7.38 -43.07 18.17
CA ASP A 148 -6.91 -43.72 16.95
C ASP A 148 -7.30 -45.20 16.96
N ASN A 149 -7.66 -45.75 15.81
CA ASN A 149 -7.86 -47.19 15.58
C ASN A 149 -6.91 -47.75 14.50
N GLY A 150 -5.78 -47.08 14.29
CA GLY A 150 -4.76 -47.46 13.34
C GLY A 150 -5.26 -47.34 11.91
N THR A 151 -5.17 -48.43 11.14
CA THR A 151 -5.57 -48.47 9.72
C THR A 151 -6.93 -49.14 9.53
N ASN A 152 -7.80 -49.12 10.55
CA ASN A 152 -9.10 -49.76 10.49
C ASN A 152 -10.13 -48.84 9.83
N SER A 153 -10.63 -49.26 8.67
CA SER A 153 -11.65 -48.52 7.90
C SER A 153 -13.08 -48.57 8.47
N SER A 154 -13.29 -49.21 9.62
CA SER A 154 -14.61 -49.26 10.27
C SER A 154 -14.91 -47.92 10.94
N VAL A 155 -16.17 -47.48 10.85
CA VAL A 155 -16.65 -46.27 11.54
C VAL A 155 -16.43 -46.40 13.04
N SER A 156 -15.77 -45.43 13.65
CA SER A 156 -15.39 -45.49 15.07
C SER A 156 -16.52 -45.18 16.03
N VAL A 157 -17.38 -44.23 15.67
CA VAL A 157 -18.57 -43.83 16.40
C VAL A 157 -19.77 -43.99 15.47
N LYS A 158 -20.56 -45.03 15.71
CA LYS A 158 -21.78 -45.31 14.94
C LYS A 158 -22.99 -45.09 15.83
N ALA A 159 -23.76 -44.03 15.57
CA ALA A 159 -24.89 -43.63 16.41
C ALA A 159 -26.00 -42.96 15.60
N LYS A 160 -27.25 -43.06 16.08
CA LYS A 160 -28.37 -42.27 15.55
C LYS A 160 -28.29 -40.82 16.03
N ASN A 161 -28.06 -40.63 17.32
CA ASN A 161 -27.87 -39.31 17.92
C ASN A 161 -26.43 -39.18 18.41
N PHE A 162 -25.72 -38.14 18.00
CA PHE A 162 -24.35 -37.89 18.45
C PHE A 162 -24.16 -36.44 18.87
N THR A 163 -23.76 -36.24 20.13
CA THR A 163 -23.57 -34.90 20.68
C THR A 163 -22.16 -34.74 21.25
N ILE A 164 -21.46 -33.66 20.89
CA ILE A 164 -20.19 -33.24 21.50
C ILE A 164 -20.42 -31.86 22.12
N THR A 165 -20.26 -31.74 23.44
CA THR A 165 -20.69 -30.54 24.18
C THR A 165 -19.81 -30.20 25.38
N ASN A 166 -20.13 -29.09 26.04
CA ASN A 166 -19.52 -28.64 27.28
C ASN A 166 -17.99 -28.53 27.21
N GLN A 167 -17.48 -27.80 26.22
CA GLN A 167 -16.05 -27.56 25.99
C GLN A 167 -15.23 -28.86 25.80
N SER A 168 -15.84 -29.90 25.22
CA SER A 168 -15.10 -31.11 24.88
C SER A 168 -14.01 -30.82 23.86
N VAL A 169 -12.83 -31.43 24.02
CA VAL A 169 -11.76 -31.44 23.03
C VAL A 169 -11.58 -32.86 22.50
N VAL A 170 -11.77 -33.05 21.20
CA VAL A 170 -11.70 -34.36 20.55
C VAL A 170 -10.68 -34.31 19.43
N ASN A 171 -9.63 -35.12 19.54
CA ASN A 171 -8.64 -35.30 18.48
C ASN A 171 -8.66 -36.76 18.03
N SER A 172 -9.03 -36.98 16.77
CA SER A 172 -9.13 -38.32 16.18
C SER A 172 -8.32 -38.42 14.90
N GLU A 173 -7.47 -39.44 14.83
CA GLU A 173 -6.71 -39.81 13.62
C GLU A 173 -7.26 -41.09 12.96
N ALA A 174 -8.48 -41.49 13.32
CA ALA A 174 -9.18 -42.62 12.71
C ALA A 174 -9.56 -42.33 11.25
N GLU A 175 -9.42 -43.34 10.40
CA GLU A 175 -9.77 -43.25 8.96
C GLU A 175 -11.26 -42.92 8.75
N LYS A 176 -12.15 -43.49 9.57
CA LYS A 176 -13.56 -43.14 9.67
C LYS A 176 -13.95 -42.87 11.12
N PHE A 177 -14.16 -41.60 11.46
CA PHE A 177 -14.49 -41.22 12.82
C PHE A 177 -15.97 -41.45 13.12
N PHE A 178 -16.87 -40.79 12.39
CA PHE A 178 -18.30 -40.88 12.65
C PHE A 178 -19.07 -41.38 11.43
N GLY A 179 -20.16 -42.11 11.66
CA GLY A 179 -21.10 -42.41 10.60
C GLY A 179 -22.46 -42.91 11.09
N THR A 180 -23.48 -42.66 10.27
CA THR A 180 -24.84 -43.13 10.51
C THR A 180 -25.50 -43.52 9.19
N SER A 181 -26.27 -44.60 9.23
CA SER A 181 -27.13 -45.05 8.12
C SER A 181 -28.61 -45.07 8.51
N VAL A 182 -28.93 -44.52 9.69
CA VAL A 182 -30.29 -44.54 10.25
C VAL A 182 -30.96 -43.21 9.95
N ALA A 183 -32.20 -43.27 9.44
CA ALA A 183 -32.98 -42.08 9.18
C ALA A 183 -33.32 -41.33 10.47
N ASP A 184 -33.51 -40.03 10.33
CA ASP A 184 -33.86 -39.13 11.43
C ASP A 184 -32.77 -39.07 12.50
N SER A 185 -31.52 -39.12 12.05
CA SER A 185 -30.33 -38.97 12.91
C SER A 185 -30.08 -37.51 13.25
N THR A 186 -29.49 -37.26 14.42
CA THR A 186 -29.09 -35.92 14.86
C THR A 186 -27.62 -35.91 15.24
N VAL A 187 -26.88 -34.89 14.79
CA VAL A 187 -25.48 -34.70 15.13
C VAL A 187 -25.28 -33.27 15.56
N THR A 188 -24.79 -33.04 16.78
CA THR A 188 -24.62 -31.70 17.35
C THR A 188 -23.24 -31.55 17.97
N ILE A 189 -22.51 -30.52 17.55
CA ILE A 189 -21.27 -30.07 18.20
C ILE A 189 -21.55 -28.66 18.72
N ASN A 190 -21.43 -28.44 20.03
CA ASN A 190 -21.75 -27.14 20.63
C ASN A 190 -21.02 -26.89 21.96
N GLY A 191 -21.40 -25.81 22.65
CA GLY A 191 -20.93 -25.50 24.00
C GLY A 191 -19.43 -25.17 24.06
N GLY A 192 -18.88 -24.57 23.01
CA GLY A 192 -17.45 -24.23 22.92
C GLY A 192 -16.53 -25.43 22.70
N SER A 193 -17.08 -26.54 22.20
CA SER A 193 -16.30 -27.77 21.95
C SER A 193 -15.43 -27.65 20.70
N LYS A 194 -14.27 -28.33 20.72
CA LYS A 194 -13.30 -28.35 19.62
C LYS A 194 -13.05 -29.77 19.14
N VAL A 195 -13.34 -30.04 17.88
CA VAL A 195 -13.28 -31.38 17.29
C VAL A 195 -12.37 -31.38 16.07
N THR A 196 -11.32 -32.19 16.11
CA THR A 196 -10.41 -32.42 14.99
C THR A 196 -10.45 -33.88 14.59
N THR A 197 -10.75 -34.15 13.32
CA THR A 197 -10.80 -35.51 12.76
C THR A 197 -9.96 -35.58 11.48
N ASN A 198 -9.11 -36.59 11.37
CA ASN A 198 -8.11 -36.67 10.31
C ASN A 198 -8.05 -38.09 9.72
N SER A 199 -8.40 -38.24 8.44
CA SER A 199 -8.46 -39.53 7.75
C SER A 199 -7.22 -39.83 6.89
N ASN A 200 -6.02 -39.39 7.30
CA ASN A 200 -4.79 -39.47 6.51
C ASN A 200 -4.14 -40.89 6.39
N LYS A 201 -4.82 -41.95 6.80
CA LYS A 201 -4.23 -43.29 7.04
C LYS A 201 -4.57 -44.38 6.04
N GLY A 202 -5.17 -44.06 4.89
CA GLY A 202 -5.48 -45.09 3.89
C GLY A 202 -4.22 -45.87 3.47
N THR A 203 -4.22 -47.20 3.64
CA THR A 203 -3.04 -48.07 3.41
C THR A 203 -3.16 -49.01 2.21
N THR A 204 -4.20 -48.92 1.39
CA THR A 204 -4.36 -49.78 0.20
C THR A 204 -4.75 -48.97 -1.04
N GLY A 205 -4.53 -49.53 -2.24
CA GLY A 205 -4.70 -48.86 -3.55
C GLY A 205 -6.08 -48.25 -3.82
N ASP A 206 -7.07 -48.51 -2.96
CA ASP A 206 -8.43 -47.97 -2.98
C ASP A 206 -8.77 -47.18 -1.69
N LEU A 207 -7.87 -46.31 -1.21
CA LEU A 207 -7.96 -45.42 -0.02
C LEU A 207 -9.40 -44.98 0.37
N ARG A 208 -10.03 -45.61 1.38
CA ARG A 208 -11.41 -45.33 1.87
C ARG A 208 -11.37 -44.42 3.11
N GLY A 209 -11.56 -43.10 2.99
CA GLY A 209 -11.27 -42.15 4.08
C GLY A 209 -12.34 -41.08 4.36
N GLN A 210 -13.62 -41.45 4.30
CA GLN A 210 -14.72 -40.56 4.74
C GLN A 210 -14.66 -40.42 6.26
N ALA A 211 -14.03 -39.35 6.75
CA ALA A 211 -13.93 -39.07 8.18
C ALA A 211 -15.32 -38.99 8.83
N TRP A 212 -16.29 -38.44 8.08
CA TRP A 212 -17.70 -38.39 8.44
C TRP A 212 -18.55 -39.01 7.32
N ASP A 213 -19.26 -40.09 7.63
CA ASP A 213 -19.99 -40.94 6.68
C ASP A 213 -21.49 -41.00 7.02
N ILE A 214 -22.27 -40.05 6.51
CA ILE A 214 -23.69 -39.89 6.79
C ILE A 214 -24.50 -40.37 5.59
N THR A 215 -25.14 -41.53 5.72
CA THR A 215 -25.93 -42.18 4.66
C THR A 215 -27.42 -42.36 5.03
N GLY A 216 -27.79 -42.02 6.26
CA GLY A 216 -29.18 -41.84 6.70
C GLY A 216 -29.55 -40.36 6.74
N ARG A 217 -30.84 -40.03 6.58
CA ARG A 217 -31.34 -38.64 6.72
C ARG A 217 -30.92 -38.09 8.07
N ALA A 218 -30.19 -36.98 8.08
CA ALA A 218 -29.64 -36.43 9.31
C ALA A 218 -29.70 -34.91 9.35
N ASP A 219 -29.83 -34.38 10.56
CA ASP A 219 -29.59 -32.98 10.87
C ASP A 219 -28.24 -32.85 11.57
N PHE A 220 -27.27 -32.26 10.87
CA PHE A 220 -25.92 -32.02 11.35
C PHE A 220 -25.74 -30.56 11.74
N THR A 221 -25.28 -30.28 12.95
CA THR A 221 -25.21 -28.93 13.50
C THR A 221 -23.90 -28.69 14.25
N VAL A 222 -23.21 -27.60 13.90
CA VAL A 222 -22.10 -27.01 14.66
C VAL A 222 -22.59 -25.64 15.15
N ASP A 223 -22.65 -25.44 16.47
CA ASP A 223 -23.39 -24.32 17.05
C ASP A 223 -22.66 -23.65 18.21
N GLY A 224 -22.68 -22.32 18.20
CA GLY A 224 -22.26 -21.46 19.30
C GLY A 224 -20.82 -20.97 19.17
N ALA A 225 -20.61 -19.76 19.69
CA ALA A 225 -19.31 -19.11 19.68
C ALA A 225 -18.23 -19.97 20.38
N GLY A 226 -17.06 -20.05 19.74
CA GLY A 226 -15.93 -20.86 20.22
C GLY A 226 -16.06 -22.36 19.92
N THR A 227 -17.17 -22.82 19.34
CA THR A 227 -17.32 -24.19 18.85
C THR A 227 -16.64 -24.35 17.49
N GLU A 228 -15.80 -25.36 17.35
CA GLU A 228 -14.99 -25.61 16.15
C GLU A 228 -15.05 -27.09 15.73
N LEU A 229 -15.28 -27.32 14.44
CA LEU A 229 -15.08 -28.62 13.79
C LEU A 229 -14.06 -28.49 12.66
N ALA A 230 -12.96 -29.24 12.76
CA ALA A 230 -11.95 -29.38 11.73
C ALA A 230 -11.92 -30.84 11.23
N VAL A 231 -12.11 -31.02 9.93
CA VAL A 231 -12.05 -32.33 9.28
C VAL A 231 -11.00 -32.29 8.18
N ALA A 232 -10.05 -33.21 8.20
CA ALA A 232 -9.00 -33.30 7.19
C ALA A 232 -8.88 -34.72 6.63
N GLY A 233 -8.43 -34.85 5.39
CA GLY A 233 -8.14 -36.17 4.84
C GLY A 233 -7.46 -36.19 3.48
N ASN A 234 -6.89 -37.35 3.14
CA ASN A 234 -6.13 -37.60 1.92
C ASN A 234 -6.67 -38.77 1.08
N GLU A 235 -7.95 -39.08 1.21
CA GLU A 235 -8.56 -40.16 0.43
C GLU A 235 -8.53 -39.87 -1.07
N LYS A 236 -8.56 -40.93 -1.90
CA LYS A 236 -8.56 -40.82 -3.36
C LYS A 236 -9.77 -41.47 -4.02
N GLN A 237 -10.75 -41.92 -3.22
CA GLN A 237 -12.00 -42.48 -3.74
C GLN A 237 -12.72 -41.43 -4.59
N ARG A 238 -13.46 -41.92 -5.58
CA ARG A 238 -14.25 -41.11 -6.50
C ARG A 238 -15.73 -41.45 -6.33
N ALA A 239 -16.60 -40.69 -6.99
CA ALA A 239 -18.03 -40.97 -7.06
C ALA A 239 -18.72 -41.03 -5.68
N ASP A 240 -19.30 -42.17 -5.29
CA ASP A 240 -20.14 -42.33 -4.09
C ASP A 240 -19.39 -42.08 -2.78
N ASN A 241 -18.09 -42.38 -2.77
CA ASN A 241 -17.23 -42.34 -1.58
C ASN A 241 -16.19 -41.22 -1.67
N GLY A 242 -16.40 -40.22 -2.53
CA GLY A 242 -15.38 -39.23 -2.85
C GLY A 242 -15.37 -37.97 -1.97
N GLY A 243 -15.97 -38.00 -0.78
CA GLY A 243 -16.03 -36.84 0.10
C GLY A 243 -15.47 -37.14 1.48
N ILE A 244 -14.54 -36.30 1.96
CA ILE A 244 -14.02 -36.41 3.34
C ILE A 244 -15.16 -36.27 4.35
N PHE A 245 -16.08 -35.34 4.08
CA PHE A 245 -17.36 -35.20 4.75
C PHE A 245 -18.48 -35.56 3.76
N LEU A 246 -19.14 -36.70 3.99
CA LEU A 246 -20.15 -37.27 3.10
C LEU A 246 -21.54 -37.18 3.72
N VAL A 247 -22.50 -36.65 2.96
CA VAL A 247 -23.95 -36.73 3.24
C VAL A 247 -24.68 -37.29 2.02
N GLN A 248 -25.25 -38.49 2.16
CA GLN A 248 -25.95 -39.22 1.12
C GLN A 248 -27.33 -39.70 1.60
N ALA A 249 -28.21 -38.75 1.87
CA ALA A 249 -29.62 -39.02 2.16
C ALA A 249 -30.46 -37.78 1.87
N ASP A 250 -31.61 -37.96 1.24
CA ASP A 250 -32.54 -36.86 0.91
C ASP A 250 -33.04 -36.14 2.17
N ASN A 251 -33.32 -34.85 2.04
CA ASN A 251 -33.78 -33.95 3.11
C ASN A 251 -32.86 -33.90 4.34
N SER A 252 -31.55 -34.06 4.14
CA SER A 252 -30.56 -33.85 5.22
C SER A 252 -30.17 -32.38 5.33
N SER A 253 -29.75 -31.96 6.53
CA SER A 253 -29.29 -30.60 6.79
C SER A 253 -27.85 -30.53 7.35
N ILE A 254 -27.11 -29.50 6.96
CA ILE A 254 -25.84 -29.09 7.59
C ILE A 254 -25.99 -27.66 8.07
N ASN A 255 -25.76 -27.42 9.36
CA ASN A 255 -25.99 -26.13 10.00
C ASN A 255 -24.71 -25.68 10.71
N VAL A 256 -24.21 -24.48 10.41
CA VAL A 256 -23.11 -23.83 11.13
C VAL A 256 -23.61 -22.49 11.64
N LEU A 257 -23.84 -22.40 12.96
CA LEU A 257 -24.70 -21.39 13.56
C LEU A 257 -24.04 -20.65 14.73
N ASN A 258 -24.50 -19.41 14.97
CA ASN A 258 -24.21 -18.62 16.17
C ASN A 258 -22.71 -18.42 16.49
N GLY A 259 -21.90 -18.10 15.48
CA GLY A 259 -20.46 -17.85 15.62
C GLY A 259 -19.58 -19.10 15.63
N ALA A 260 -20.14 -20.26 15.26
CA ALA A 260 -19.39 -21.50 15.12
C ALA A 260 -18.51 -21.52 13.86
N THR A 261 -17.47 -22.35 13.87
CA THR A 261 -16.61 -22.57 12.70
C THR A 261 -16.55 -24.03 12.30
N MET A 262 -16.76 -24.32 11.02
CA MET A 262 -16.53 -25.62 10.41
C MET A 262 -15.49 -25.48 9.29
N THR A 263 -14.46 -26.32 9.32
CA THR A 263 -13.43 -26.39 8.29
C THR A 263 -13.30 -27.82 7.78
N VAL A 264 -13.34 -28.01 6.45
CA VAL A 264 -13.11 -29.30 5.82
C VAL A 264 -12.01 -29.17 4.77
N HIS A 265 -10.91 -29.90 4.96
CA HIS A 265 -9.76 -29.89 4.07
C HIS A 265 -9.56 -31.26 3.43
N SER A 266 -9.56 -31.29 2.11
CA SER A 266 -9.25 -32.49 1.33
C SER A 266 -7.99 -32.29 0.51
N LYS A 267 -7.12 -33.30 0.51
CA LYS A 267 -5.91 -33.29 -0.32
C LYS A 267 -6.18 -33.61 -1.79
N TYR A 268 -7.11 -34.53 -2.08
CA TYR A 268 -7.23 -35.15 -3.41
C TYR A 268 -8.66 -35.27 -3.96
N THR A 269 -9.69 -35.17 -3.11
CA THR A 269 -11.09 -35.37 -3.51
C THR A 269 -11.98 -34.22 -3.01
N SER A 270 -13.31 -34.34 -3.09
CA SER A 270 -14.23 -33.36 -2.52
C SER A 270 -14.01 -33.20 -1.01
N ALA A 271 -13.99 -31.96 -0.53
CA ALA A 271 -14.02 -31.68 0.90
C ALA A 271 -15.40 -32.12 1.45
N VAL A 272 -16.46 -31.63 0.81
CA VAL A 272 -17.84 -31.98 1.14
C VAL A 272 -18.54 -32.55 -0.09
N LEU A 273 -19.14 -33.73 0.06
CA LEU A 273 -20.01 -34.34 -0.94
C LEU A 273 -21.43 -34.45 -0.41
N LEU A 274 -22.36 -33.80 -1.10
CA LEU A 274 -23.79 -33.79 -0.78
C LEU A 274 -24.58 -34.49 -1.87
N GLN A 275 -25.32 -35.52 -1.51
CA GLN A 275 -26.28 -36.20 -2.36
C GLN A 275 -27.60 -36.29 -1.59
N SER A 276 -28.29 -35.16 -1.51
CA SER A 276 -29.52 -35.00 -0.72
C SER A 276 -30.53 -34.21 -1.52
N ARG A 277 -31.52 -34.84 -2.16
CA ARG A 277 -32.63 -34.09 -2.75
C ARG A 277 -33.35 -33.30 -1.68
N GLY A 278 -33.60 -32.01 -1.90
CA GLY A 278 -34.19 -31.14 -0.88
C GLY A 278 -33.26 -30.86 0.31
N GLY A 279 -31.97 -31.20 0.21
CA GLY A 279 -30.99 -30.93 1.26
C GLY A 279 -30.76 -29.43 1.47
N VAL A 280 -30.43 -29.07 2.71
CA VAL A 280 -30.24 -27.67 3.09
C VAL A 280 -28.91 -27.51 3.80
N VAL A 281 -28.15 -26.48 3.44
CA VAL A 281 -27.00 -26.04 4.23
C VAL A 281 -27.23 -24.61 4.68
N ASN A 282 -27.08 -24.38 5.97
CA ASN A 282 -27.28 -23.09 6.61
C ASN A 282 -25.98 -22.64 7.28
N VAL A 283 -25.51 -21.44 6.96
CA VAL A 283 -24.43 -20.76 7.67
C VAL A 283 -24.97 -19.39 8.08
N SER A 284 -25.06 -19.16 9.38
CA SER A 284 -25.79 -18.01 9.93
C SER A 284 -25.10 -17.40 11.14
N ASP A 285 -25.37 -16.13 11.40
CA ASP A 285 -25.07 -15.43 12.66
C ASP A 285 -23.57 -15.44 12.97
N TYR A 286 -22.78 -14.76 12.13
CA TYR A 286 -21.32 -14.65 12.25
C TYR A 286 -20.55 -15.98 12.17
N SER A 287 -21.19 -17.05 11.73
CA SER A 287 -20.56 -18.37 11.58
C SER A 287 -19.73 -18.46 10.31
N THR A 288 -18.76 -19.38 10.32
CA THR A 288 -17.83 -19.58 9.19
C THR A 288 -17.81 -21.05 8.72
N LEU A 289 -17.99 -21.27 7.43
CA LEU A 289 -17.71 -22.56 6.76
C LEU A 289 -16.55 -22.41 5.78
N ASN A 290 -15.43 -23.05 6.07
CA ASN A 290 -14.23 -23.06 5.23
C ASN A 290 -14.07 -24.42 4.55
N LEU A 291 -13.97 -24.45 3.22
CA LEU A 291 -13.75 -25.67 2.45
C LEU A 291 -12.48 -25.53 1.62
N VAL A 292 -11.53 -26.44 1.80
CA VAL A 292 -10.25 -26.41 1.08
C VAL A 292 -10.05 -27.71 0.32
N GLN A 293 -9.65 -27.61 -0.94
CA GLN A 293 -9.19 -28.74 -1.74
C GLN A 293 -7.84 -28.43 -2.39
N ASP A 294 -6.81 -29.21 -2.06
CA ASP A 294 -5.48 -29.00 -2.65
C ASP A 294 -5.43 -29.42 -4.13
N GLY A 295 -6.11 -30.51 -4.50
CA GLY A 295 -6.19 -31.01 -5.87
C GLY A 295 -7.34 -32.01 -6.07
N ASP A 296 -7.68 -32.31 -7.32
CA ASP A 296 -8.74 -33.27 -7.69
C ASP A 296 -8.25 -34.67 -8.09
N ASN A 297 -6.93 -34.91 -8.02
CA ASN A 297 -6.33 -36.19 -8.42
C ASN A 297 -6.80 -36.67 -9.81
N ASN A 298 -6.81 -35.75 -10.78
CA ASN A 298 -7.26 -35.96 -12.16
C ASN A 298 -8.71 -36.43 -12.27
N TYR A 299 -9.54 -36.14 -11.27
CA TYR A 299 -10.96 -36.42 -11.31
C TYR A 299 -11.73 -35.16 -11.71
N THR A 300 -12.16 -35.13 -12.97
CA THR A 300 -12.85 -33.99 -13.58
C THR A 300 -14.17 -33.63 -12.91
N LEU A 301 -14.75 -34.54 -12.12
CA LEU A 301 -15.96 -34.29 -11.34
C LEU A 301 -15.70 -33.90 -9.86
N GLY A 302 -14.43 -33.90 -9.42
CA GLY A 302 -13.99 -33.72 -8.03
C GLY A 302 -13.95 -32.27 -7.57
N ALA A 303 -15.12 -31.63 -7.47
CA ALA A 303 -15.29 -30.28 -6.92
C ALA A 303 -15.06 -30.26 -5.40
N THR A 304 -14.62 -29.12 -4.85
CA THR A 304 -14.40 -28.94 -3.40
C THR A 304 -15.72 -29.16 -2.65
N LEU A 305 -16.78 -28.50 -3.11
CA LEU A 305 -18.14 -28.70 -2.68
C LEU A 305 -18.94 -29.32 -3.82
N ARG A 306 -19.40 -30.55 -3.64
CA ARG A 306 -20.01 -31.34 -4.70
C ARG A 306 -21.42 -31.79 -4.36
N PHE A 307 -22.39 -31.22 -5.06
CA PHE A 307 -23.78 -31.66 -5.06
C PHE A 307 -23.92 -32.73 -6.15
N ARG A 308 -24.07 -33.98 -5.76
CA ARG A 308 -23.95 -35.13 -6.65
C ARG A 308 -25.33 -35.73 -6.94
N LEU A 309 -25.67 -35.88 -8.23
CA LEU A 309 -26.80 -36.68 -8.74
C LEU A 309 -28.21 -36.32 -8.20
N ARG A 310 -28.35 -35.23 -7.45
CA ARG A 310 -29.59 -34.79 -6.81
C ARG A 310 -29.61 -33.26 -6.87
N GLY A 311 -30.82 -32.70 -6.98
CA GLY A 311 -31.05 -31.25 -7.06
C GLY A 311 -32.00 -30.80 -5.96
N GLN A 312 -32.67 -29.66 -6.18
CA GLN A 312 -33.56 -29.02 -5.19
C GLN A 312 -32.86 -28.69 -3.87
N MET A 313 -31.53 -28.52 -3.88
CA MET A 313 -30.78 -28.20 -2.66
C MET A 313 -30.68 -26.69 -2.46
N THR A 314 -30.68 -26.28 -1.20
CA THR A 314 -30.63 -24.87 -0.82
C THR A 314 -29.42 -24.57 0.04
N PHE A 315 -28.70 -23.51 -0.30
CA PHE A 315 -27.54 -23.00 0.44
C PHE A 315 -27.89 -21.60 0.97
N ASN A 316 -28.02 -21.45 2.28
CA ASN A 316 -28.38 -20.19 2.94
C ASN A 316 -27.19 -19.63 3.72
N ILE A 317 -26.82 -18.40 3.40
CA ILE A 317 -25.72 -17.66 4.00
C ILE A 317 -26.28 -16.32 4.45
N GLN A 318 -26.40 -16.11 5.76
CA GLN A 318 -27.16 -14.99 6.29
C GLN A 318 -26.59 -14.45 7.61
N ASN A 319 -27.00 -13.24 8.00
CA ASN A 319 -26.64 -12.58 9.25
C ASN A 319 -25.10 -12.53 9.49
N HIS A 320 -24.37 -11.87 8.59
CA HIS A 320 -22.92 -11.70 8.65
C HIS A 320 -22.11 -13.01 8.66
N ALA A 321 -22.67 -14.10 8.13
CA ALA A 321 -21.97 -15.35 7.99
C ALA A 321 -20.93 -15.30 6.85
N LYS A 322 -19.95 -16.20 6.91
CA LYS A 322 -18.94 -16.35 5.86
C LYS A 322 -18.87 -17.79 5.37
N ILE A 323 -18.84 -17.95 4.05
CA ILE A 323 -18.40 -19.20 3.42
C ILE A 323 -17.21 -18.89 2.53
N ASP A 324 -16.15 -19.67 2.72
CA ASP A 324 -14.88 -19.56 2.00
C ASP A 324 -14.53 -20.90 1.37
N ILE A 325 -14.43 -20.96 0.05
CA ILE A 325 -14.12 -22.17 -0.70
C ILE A 325 -12.86 -21.94 -1.52
N ASP A 326 -11.78 -22.62 -1.17
CA ASP A 326 -10.50 -22.55 -1.88
C ASP A 326 -10.16 -23.88 -2.55
N LYS A 327 -10.19 -23.90 -3.87
CA LYS A 327 -9.67 -25.00 -4.69
C LYS A 327 -8.33 -24.58 -5.28
N LYS A 328 -7.24 -25.12 -4.74
CA LYS A 328 -5.88 -24.70 -5.13
C LYS A 328 -5.46 -25.20 -6.51
N SER A 329 -5.90 -26.40 -6.89
CA SER A 329 -5.58 -26.99 -8.19
C SER A 329 -6.60 -28.03 -8.66
N GLY A 330 -6.50 -28.40 -9.95
CA GLY A 330 -7.33 -29.40 -10.60
C GLY A 330 -8.15 -28.84 -11.75
N SER A 331 -8.78 -29.70 -12.54
CA SER A 331 -9.55 -29.29 -13.72
C SER A 331 -11.05 -29.09 -13.46
N ALA A 332 -11.55 -29.66 -12.35
CA ALA A 332 -12.95 -29.54 -11.95
C ALA A 332 -13.31 -28.13 -11.44
N ALA A 333 -14.60 -27.80 -11.44
CA ALA A 333 -15.10 -26.60 -10.77
C ALA A 333 -14.87 -26.66 -9.23
N ALA A 334 -14.81 -25.52 -8.54
CA ALA A 334 -14.73 -25.50 -7.07
C ALA A 334 -16.06 -25.88 -6.42
N VAL A 335 -17.18 -25.40 -6.96
CA VAL A 335 -18.54 -25.82 -6.59
C VAL A 335 -19.22 -26.45 -7.81
N ARG A 336 -19.82 -27.62 -7.64
CA ARG A 336 -20.62 -28.28 -8.70
C ARG A 336 -21.99 -28.64 -8.18
N MET A 337 -23.02 -28.16 -8.89
CA MET A 337 -24.45 -28.30 -8.57
C MET A 337 -25.19 -29.12 -9.63
N TYR A 338 -25.42 -30.41 -9.38
CA TYR A 338 -26.09 -31.32 -10.32
C TYR A 338 -27.62 -31.27 -10.19
N GLU A 339 -28.34 -31.66 -11.25
CA GLU A 339 -29.82 -31.63 -11.35
C GLU A 339 -30.42 -30.22 -11.21
N SER A 340 -31.73 -30.13 -11.47
CA SER A 340 -32.44 -28.85 -11.46
C SER A 340 -32.80 -28.34 -10.05
N GLY A 341 -33.09 -27.03 -9.95
CA GLY A 341 -33.72 -26.42 -8.78
C GLY A 341 -32.78 -26.11 -7.61
N ASN A 342 -31.47 -26.06 -7.83
CA ASN A 342 -30.52 -25.70 -6.78
C ASN A 342 -30.51 -24.19 -6.53
N THR A 343 -30.42 -23.77 -5.27
CA THR A 343 -30.46 -22.34 -4.90
C THR A 343 -29.32 -21.96 -3.97
N ILE A 344 -28.65 -20.85 -4.28
CA ILE A 344 -27.70 -20.17 -3.37
C ILE A 344 -28.33 -18.84 -2.94
N ASN A 345 -28.41 -18.61 -1.63
CA ASN A 345 -28.93 -17.38 -1.03
C ASN A 345 -27.83 -16.73 -0.18
N VAL A 346 -27.47 -15.49 -0.49
CA VAL A 346 -26.51 -14.68 0.28
C VAL A 346 -27.22 -13.42 0.77
N LYS A 347 -27.30 -13.25 2.09
CA LYS A 347 -28.15 -12.25 2.74
C LYS A 347 -27.48 -11.54 3.90
N ASP A 348 -28.01 -10.37 4.24
CA ASP A 348 -27.79 -9.66 5.50
C ASP A 348 -26.30 -9.54 5.89
N GLY A 349 -25.50 -8.92 5.01
CA GLY A 349 -24.09 -8.60 5.26
C GLY A 349 -23.11 -9.77 5.11
N SER A 350 -23.59 -10.93 4.64
CA SER A 350 -22.81 -12.17 4.56
C SER A 350 -21.86 -12.22 3.35
N ASP A 351 -20.84 -13.07 3.46
CA ASP A 351 -19.79 -13.24 2.45
C ASP A 351 -19.81 -14.66 1.86
N PHE A 352 -19.89 -14.77 0.53
CA PHE A 352 -19.71 -16.01 -0.23
C PHE A 352 -18.52 -15.88 -1.17
N ILE A 353 -17.42 -16.55 -0.83
CA ILE A 353 -16.14 -16.41 -1.51
C ILE A 353 -15.74 -17.77 -2.08
N VAL A 354 -15.44 -17.82 -3.38
CA VAL A 354 -15.00 -19.03 -4.07
C VAL A 354 -13.80 -18.73 -4.94
N HIS A 355 -12.73 -19.50 -4.77
CA HIS A 355 -11.53 -19.46 -5.58
C HIS A 355 -11.26 -20.83 -6.22
N ASN A 356 -10.96 -20.83 -7.52
CA ASN A 356 -10.48 -22.01 -8.24
C ASN A 356 -9.20 -21.71 -9.03
N GLY A 357 -8.07 -22.22 -8.52
CA GLY A 357 -6.75 -22.08 -9.15
C GLY A 357 -6.57 -22.93 -10.42
N GLY A 358 -7.51 -23.84 -10.73
CA GLY A 358 -7.55 -24.56 -12.00
C GLY A 358 -6.33 -25.45 -12.28
N ASN A 359 -6.13 -25.78 -13.56
CA ASN A 359 -5.08 -26.67 -14.04
C ASN A 359 -4.03 -25.99 -14.95
N GLY A 360 -4.02 -24.66 -15.01
CA GLY A 360 -3.11 -23.91 -15.89
C GLY A 360 -3.59 -23.75 -17.33
N ARG A 361 -4.77 -24.27 -17.70
CA ARG A 361 -5.32 -24.19 -19.06
C ARG A 361 -6.71 -23.58 -19.05
N ALA A 362 -6.86 -22.41 -19.67
CA ALA A 362 -8.16 -21.76 -19.85
C ALA A 362 -9.18 -22.72 -20.51
N SER A 363 -10.36 -22.84 -19.90
CA SER A 363 -11.46 -23.71 -20.36
C SER A 363 -12.79 -23.17 -19.84
N SER A 364 -13.89 -23.31 -20.58
CA SER A 364 -15.22 -22.89 -20.09
C SER A 364 -16.29 -23.98 -20.18
N ARG A 365 -15.94 -25.17 -20.71
CA ARG A 365 -16.92 -26.19 -21.10
C ARG A 365 -16.62 -27.58 -20.57
N GLY A 366 -17.69 -28.36 -20.40
CA GLY A 366 -17.62 -29.74 -19.93
C GLY A 366 -17.21 -29.86 -18.47
N SER A 367 -16.83 -31.06 -18.05
CA SER A 367 -16.48 -31.33 -16.65
C SER A 367 -15.12 -30.77 -16.24
N SER A 368 -14.22 -30.50 -17.19
CA SER A 368 -12.91 -29.89 -16.97
C SER A 368 -12.91 -28.41 -17.38
N ASN A 369 -13.78 -27.63 -16.75
CA ASN A 369 -14.02 -26.23 -17.08
C ASN A 369 -13.36 -25.22 -16.12
N ASN A 370 -12.64 -25.69 -15.09
CA ASN A 370 -12.00 -24.85 -14.07
C ASN A 370 -12.92 -23.79 -13.45
N ALA A 371 -14.24 -23.96 -13.48
CA ALA A 371 -15.15 -22.89 -13.10
C ALA A 371 -15.13 -22.64 -11.58
N ALA A 372 -15.45 -21.43 -11.12
CA ALA A 372 -15.68 -21.25 -9.68
C ALA A 372 -16.95 -22.01 -9.28
N ILE A 373 -18.04 -21.81 -10.01
CA ILE A 373 -19.30 -22.56 -9.84
C ILE A 373 -19.74 -23.16 -11.17
N GLN A 374 -20.17 -24.41 -11.11
CA GLN A 374 -20.83 -25.09 -12.22
C GLN A 374 -22.24 -25.56 -11.85
N PHE A 375 -23.24 -25.13 -12.63
CA PHE A 375 -24.60 -25.69 -12.62
C PHE A 375 -24.74 -26.75 -13.73
N GLU A 376 -25.16 -27.95 -13.36
CA GLU A 376 -25.43 -29.09 -14.24
C GLU A 376 -26.90 -29.50 -14.13
N GLY A 377 -27.79 -28.52 -14.31
CA GLY A 377 -29.25 -28.69 -14.30
C GLY A 377 -29.97 -27.35 -14.45
N ASN A 378 -31.26 -27.39 -14.78
CA ASN A 378 -32.06 -26.19 -15.05
C ASN A 378 -32.65 -25.59 -13.78
N ASP A 379 -33.24 -24.40 -13.89
CA ASP A 379 -34.01 -23.73 -12.84
C ASP A 379 -33.20 -23.51 -11.55
N SER A 380 -31.88 -23.39 -11.69
CA SER A 380 -31.01 -23.03 -10.58
C SER A 380 -31.01 -21.52 -10.38
N ALA A 381 -31.05 -21.10 -9.11
CA ALA A 381 -31.17 -19.70 -8.72
C ALA A 381 -29.98 -19.27 -7.86
N PHE A 382 -29.53 -18.04 -8.09
CA PHE A 382 -28.53 -17.37 -7.29
C PHE A 382 -29.09 -16.03 -6.80
N ASN A 383 -29.30 -15.90 -5.50
CA ASN A 383 -29.92 -14.72 -4.90
C ASN A 383 -28.91 -14.02 -3.98
N LEU A 384 -28.66 -12.74 -4.21
CA LEU A 384 -27.79 -11.89 -3.41
C LEU A 384 -28.62 -10.68 -2.93
N THR A 385 -28.89 -10.57 -1.65
CA THR A 385 -29.78 -9.50 -1.12
C THR A 385 -29.30 -8.99 0.24
N GLY A 386 -29.86 -7.89 0.75
CA GLY A 386 -29.48 -7.33 2.04
C GLY A 386 -28.20 -6.49 1.96
N GLU A 387 -28.16 -5.41 2.74
CA GLU A 387 -27.04 -4.47 2.70
C GLU A 387 -25.71 -5.15 3.01
N ASP A 388 -24.66 -4.80 2.25
CA ASP A 388 -23.28 -5.28 2.43
C ASP A 388 -23.07 -6.79 2.24
N SER A 389 -24.08 -7.53 1.77
CA SER A 389 -23.90 -8.89 1.29
C SER A 389 -22.98 -8.91 0.08
N ASN A 390 -22.11 -9.92 0.02
CA ASN A 390 -21.00 -9.94 -0.91
C ASN A 390 -20.79 -11.35 -1.49
N VAL A 391 -20.58 -11.38 -2.80
CA VAL A 391 -20.22 -12.56 -3.55
C VAL A 391 -18.96 -12.24 -4.34
N SER A 392 -17.93 -13.06 -4.16
CA SER A 392 -16.67 -12.98 -4.91
C SER A 392 -16.30 -14.36 -5.44
N LEU A 393 -16.39 -14.53 -6.76
CA LEU A 393 -16.04 -15.77 -7.45
C LEU A 393 -14.85 -15.51 -8.36
N THR A 394 -13.75 -16.24 -8.14
CA THR A 394 -12.54 -16.15 -8.96
C THR A 394 -12.16 -17.52 -9.53
N ALA A 395 -12.01 -17.59 -10.84
CA ALA A 395 -11.55 -18.78 -11.57
C ALA A 395 -10.34 -18.41 -12.45
N ASP A 396 -9.15 -18.84 -12.05
CA ASP A 396 -7.88 -18.44 -12.69
C ASP A 396 -7.74 -18.91 -14.14
N TYR A 397 -8.44 -19.99 -14.49
CA TYR A 397 -8.40 -20.63 -15.81
C TYR A 397 -9.80 -21.10 -16.28
N GLY A 398 -10.86 -20.49 -15.74
CA GLY A 398 -12.24 -20.88 -16.03
C GLY A 398 -13.25 -19.76 -15.98
N ALA A 399 -14.52 -20.10 -16.20
CA ALA A 399 -15.64 -19.18 -16.01
C ALA A 399 -15.91 -18.98 -14.51
N GLY A 400 -16.40 -17.80 -14.11
CA GLY A 400 -16.88 -17.63 -12.73
C GLY A 400 -18.14 -18.47 -12.50
N ILE A 401 -19.09 -18.43 -13.45
CA ILE A 401 -20.30 -19.25 -13.44
C ILE A 401 -20.43 -19.97 -14.78
N ALA A 402 -20.46 -21.31 -14.75
CA ALA A 402 -20.71 -22.16 -15.92
C ALA A 402 -21.99 -22.97 -15.75
N ALA A 403 -22.91 -22.91 -16.72
CA ALA A 403 -24.08 -23.77 -16.79
C ALA A 403 -24.14 -24.62 -18.09
N GLY A 404 -23.25 -24.38 -19.04
CA GLY A 404 -23.21 -25.16 -20.30
C GLY A 404 -24.53 -25.02 -21.06
N SER A 405 -25.25 -26.11 -21.33
CA SER A 405 -26.54 -26.10 -22.03
C SER A 405 -27.75 -25.85 -21.12
N HIS A 406 -27.54 -25.43 -19.87
CA HIS A 406 -28.60 -25.18 -18.89
C HIS A 406 -28.84 -23.69 -18.68
N ASN A 407 -29.94 -23.34 -18.01
CA ASN A 407 -30.23 -21.97 -17.60
C ASN A 407 -29.68 -21.64 -16.20
N VAL A 408 -29.40 -20.36 -15.98
CA VAL A 408 -29.11 -19.81 -14.66
C VAL A 408 -29.93 -18.54 -14.45
N SER A 409 -30.54 -18.41 -13.27
CA SER A 409 -31.23 -17.20 -12.83
C SER A 409 -30.44 -16.54 -11.70
N ILE A 410 -30.19 -15.25 -11.83
CA ILE A 410 -29.43 -14.47 -10.84
C ILE A 410 -30.25 -13.22 -10.49
N ASP A 411 -30.54 -13.05 -9.20
CA ASP A 411 -31.17 -11.85 -8.65
C ASP A 411 -30.26 -11.22 -7.61
N ALA A 412 -29.65 -10.09 -7.94
CA ALA A 412 -28.77 -9.34 -7.07
C ALA A 412 -29.44 -8.02 -6.67
N GLY A 413 -29.89 -7.93 -5.43
CA GLY A 413 -30.58 -6.77 -4.87
C GLY A 413 -29.66 -5.57 -4.59
N ALA A 414 -30.28 -4.42 -4.35
CA ALA A 414 -29.58 -3.17 -4.09
C ALA A 414 -28.63 -3.26 -2.88
N ASN A 415 -27.63 -2.36 -2.86
CA ASN A 415 -26.65 -2.19 -1.79
C ASN A 415 -25.72 -3.39 -1.52
N THR A 416 -25.53 -4.29 -2.50
CA THR A 416 -24.67 -5.48 -2.41
C THR A 416 -23.40 -5.38 -3.28
N PHE A 417 -22.47 -6.32 -3.08
CA PHE A 417 -21.24 -6.49 -3.86
C PHE A 417 -21.28 -7.78 -4.68
N PHE A 418 -21.05 -7.71 -5.99
CA PHE A 418 -21.05 -8.89 -6.86
C PHE A 418 -19.85 -8.93 -7.81
N VAL A 419 -18.81 -9.67 -7.43
CA VAL A 419 -17.55 -9.76 -8.15
C VAL A 419 -17.40 -11.15 -8.75
N ILE A 420 -17.27 -11.23 -10.08
CA ILE A 420 -17.10 -12.48 -10.82
C ILE A 420 -15.94 -12.31 -11.79
N ARG A 421 -14.84 -13.00 -11.52
CA ARG A 421 -13.61 -12.93 -12.31
C ARG A 421 -13.28 -14.32 -12.85
N GLY A 422 -13.00 -14.38 -14.14
CA GLY A 422 -12.67 -15.61 -14.85
C GLY A 422 -11.56 -15.40 -15.87
N ASN A 423 -11.12 -16.49 -16.47
CA ASN A 423 -10.15 -16.53 -17.55
C ASN A 423 -10.51 -17.66 -18.51
N THR A 424 -11.24 -17.31 -19.56
CA THR A 424 -11.65 -18.26 -20.60
C THR A 424 -11.06 -17.86 -21.95
N SER A 425 -10.60 -18.82 -22.74
CA SER A 425 -10.12 -18.57 -24.11
C SER A 425 -11.26 -18.45 -25.12
N THR A 426 -12.41 -19.01 -24.80
CA THR A 426 -13.66 -18.98 -25.56
C THR A 426 -14.82 -19.02 -24.59
N GLY A 427 -15.97 -18.44 -24.94
CA GLY A 427 -17.12 -18.37 -24.04
C GLY A 427 -17.09 -17.11 -23.18
N GLY A 428 -17.71 -17.18 -22.01
CA GLY A 428 -17.91 -16.04 -21.11
C GLY A 428 -17.49 -16.32 -19.67
N VAL A 429 -17.41 -15.28 -18.84
CA VAL A 429 -17.30 -15.40 -17.37
C VAL A 429 -18.60 -15.98 -16.80
N PHE A 430 -19.73 -15.60 -17.41
CA PHE A 430 -20.99 -16.29 -17.31
C PHE A 430 -21.19 -17.12 -18.59
N ASP A 431 -21.06 -18.44 -18.50
CA ASP A 431 -21.18 -19.36 -19.65
C ASP A 431 -22.41 -20.26 -19.50
N ALA A 432 -23.54 -19.83 -20.05
CA ALA A 432 -24.81 -20.57 -20.04
C ALA A 432 -25.51 -20.43 -21.40
N THR A 433 -25.21 -21.37 -22.30
CA THR A 433 -25.64 -21.35 -23.71
C THR A 433 -27.15 -21.55 -23.94
N ASP A 434 -27.94 -21.95 -22.94
CA ASP A 434 -29.41 -21.87 -23.02
C ASP A 434 -29.92 -20.47 -22.66
N THR A 435 -29.82 -20.09 -21.38
CA THR A 435 -30.34 -18.81 -20.90
C THR A 435 -29.56 -18.29 -19.70
N ILE A 436 -29.12 -17.04 -19.79
CA ILE A 436 -28.70 -16.22 -18.64
C ILE A 436 -29.85 -15.27 -18.32
N ALA A 437 -30.46 -15.40 -17.15
CA ALA A 437 -31.49 -14.46 -16.68
C ALA A 437 -30.94 -13.71 -15.47
N MET A 438 -30.67 -12.41 -15.63
CA MET A 438 -30.05 -11.59 -14.60
C MET A 438 -30.91 -10.36 -14.28
N LYS A 439 -31.04 -10.08 -12.98
CA LYS A 439 -31.61 -8.84 -12.46
C LYS A 439 -30.65 -8.27 -11.42
N MET A 440 -30.33 -6.99 -11.57
CA MET A 440 -29.47 -6.26 -10.64
C MET A 440 -30.17 -4.97 -10.20
N GLY A 441 -30.31 -4.79 -8.89
CA GLY A 441 -30.75 -3.54 -8.29
C GLY A 441 -29.67 -2.46 -8.35
N THR A 442 -29.88 -1.38 -7.60
CA THR A 442 -28.85 -0.35 -7.39
C THR A 442 -27.74 -0.89 -6.48
N MET A 443 -26.77 -1.59 -7.07
CA MET A 443 -25.66 -2.27 -6.36
C MET A 443 -24.71 -1.26 -5.70
N LYS A 444 -23.92 -1.67 -4.68
CA LYS A 444 -22.73 -0.90 -4.27
C LYS A 444 -21.65 -1.03 -5.34
N TYR A 445 -21.35 -2.27 -5.71
CA TYR A 445 -20.29 -2.59 -6.68
C TYR A 445 -20.56 -3.91 -7.39
N PHE A 446 -20.25 -3.98 -8.68
CA PHE A 446 -20.06 -5.25 -9.37
C PHE A 446 -18.87 -5.17 -10.33
N ASP A 447 -18.21 -6.30 -10.52
CA ASP A 447 -17.09 -6.44 -11.45
C ASP A 447 -17.16 -7.80 -12.12
N PHE A 448 -17.42 -7.79 -13.43
CA PHE A 448 -17.45 -8.98 -14.26
C PHE A 448 -16.29 -8.91 -15.24
N THR A 449 -15.26 -9.70 -14.99
CA THR A 449 -14.00 -9.61 -15.74
C THR A 449 -13.58 -10.97 -16.29
N ASN A 450 -13.28 -11.01 -17.58
CA ASN A 450 -12.55 -12.08 -18.25
C ASN A 450 -11.12 -11.61 -18.52
N TYR A 451 -10.14 -12.22 -17.88
CA TYR A 451 -8.73 -11.94 -18.15
C TYR A 451 -8.18 -12.68 -19.39
N GLY A 452 -8.95 -13.64 -19.92
CA GLY A 452 -8.62 -14.36 -21.15
C GLY A 452 -9.19 -13.68 -22.41
N ASP A 453 -9.21 -14.44 -23.50
CA ASP A 453 -9.72 -13.98 -24.81
C ASP A 453 -11.25 -14.04 -24.94
N GLY A 454 -11.96 -14.56 -23.94
CA GLY A 454 -13.41 -14.64 -23.91
C GLY A 454 -14.12 -13.32 -23.57
N SER A 455 -15.45 -13.34 -23.65
CA SER A 455 -16.31 -12.20 -23.31
C SER A 455 -16.73 -12.22 -21.84
N VAL A 456 -17.49 -11.20 -21.41
CA VAL A 456 -18.18 -11.23 -20.11
C VAL A 456 -19.29 -12.30 -20.09
N PHE A 457 -20.14 -12.33 -21.12
CA PHE A 457 -21.29 -13.25 -21.20
C PHE A 457 -21.21 -14.14 -22.44
N ALA A 458 -21.56 -15.42 -22.26
CA ALA A 458 -21.84 -16.38 -23.32
C ALA A 458 -23.21 -17.02 -23.05
N GLY A 459 -24.26 -16.36 -23.57
CA GLY A 459 -25.67 -16.69 -23.32
C GLY A 459 -26.42 -17.11 -24.58
N GLY A 460 -27.46 -17.93 -24.43
CA GLY A 460 -28.39 -18.25 -25.52
C GLY A 460 -29.34 -17.10 -25.88
N THR A 461 -30.17 -17.27 -26.90
CA THR A 461 -31.03 -16.20 -27.47
C THR A 461 -32.13 -15.69 -26.54
N ARG A 462 -32.48 -16.46 -25.51
CA ARG A 462 -33.48 -16.12 -24.49
C ARG A 462 -32.91 -15.34 -23.30
N SER A 463 -31.60 -15.05 -23.32
CA SER A 463 -30.93 -14.39 -22.20
C SER A 463 -31.42 -12.96 -22.01
N THR A 464 -31.52 -12.53 -20.76
CA THR A 464 -31.90 -11.18 -20.36
C THR A 464 -31.03 -10.69 -19.20
N PHE A 465 -30.77 -9.38 -19.17
CA PHE A 465 -30.11 -8.72 -18.05
C PHE A 465 -30.74 -7.34 -17.83
N THR A 466 -31.31 -7.09 -16.66
CA THR A 466 -31.73 -5.75 -16.24
C THR A 466 -30.85 -5.23 -15.11
N ALA A 467 -30.44 -3.97 -15.22
CA ALA A 467 -29.73 -3.25 -14.18
C ALA A 467 -30.45 -1.93 -13.87
N GLU A 468 -30.72 -1.69 -12.59
CA GLU A 468 -31.10 -0.37 -12.08
C GLU A 468 -29.89 0.58 -12.09
N THR A 469 -30.01 1.75 -11.45
CA THR A 469 -29.04 2.84 -11.54
C THR A 469 -27.62 2.39 -11.21
N THR A 470 -26.71 2.54 -12.18
CA THR A 470 -25.31 2.18 -12.05
C THR A 470 -24.37 3.17 -12.74
N ASN A 471 -23.19 3.36 -12.15
CA ASN A 471 -22.05 3.98 -12.81
C ASN A 471 -21.25 2.90 -13.54
N LEU A 472 -21.60 2.67 -14.81
CA LEU A 472 -21.09 1.59 -15.63
C LEU A 472 -19.82 2.00 -16.36
N SER A 473 -18.79 1.16 -16.27
CA SER A 473 -17.55 1.23 -17.07
C SER A 473 -17.30 -0.10 -17.76
N MET A 474 -16.88 -0.07 -19.03
CA MET A 474 -16.65 -1.27 -19.84
C MET A 474 -15.33 -1.20 -20.60
N TRP A 475 -14.64 -2.35 -20.69
CA TRP A 475 -13.38 -2.51 -21.40
C TRP A 475 -13.51 -3.58 -22.47
N ARG A 476 -13.07 -3.25 -23.68
CA ARG A 476 -13.10 -4.11 -24.84
C ARG A 476 -12.10 -5.25 -24.70
N SER A 477 -12.38 -6.36 -25.37
CA SER A 477 -11.42 -7.45 -25.47
C SER A 477 -10.11 -6.96 -26.11
N GLY A 478 -8.98 -7.30 -25.48
CA GLY A 478 -7.64 -6.86 -25.90
C GLY A 478 -7.20 -5.47 -25.42
N SER A 479 -8.03 -4.72 -24.69
CA SER A 479 -7.60 -3.48 -24.03
C SER A 479 -6.95 -3.74 -22.67
N ASN A 480 -6.29 -2.72 -22.11
CA ASN A 480 -5.75 -2.80 -20.74
C ASN A 480 -6.90 -2.74 -19.73
N LEU A 481 -7.29 -3.90 -19.18
CA LEU A 481 -8.42 -4.03 -18.26
C LEU A 481 -8.24 -3.32 -16.92
N ASP A 482 -7.00 -2.93 -16.58
CA ASP A 482 -6.67 -2.15 -15.38
C ASP A 482 -6.47 -0.66 -15.69
N GLY A 483 -6.55 -0.28 -16.97
CA GLY A 483 -6.44 1.11 -17.44
C GLY A 483 -7.79 1.81 -17.56
N ASN A 484 -7.84 2.85 -18.40
CA ASN A 484 -9.07 3.57 -18.72
C ASN A 484 -10.11 2.67 -19.37
N ALA A 485 -11.38 2.89 -19.00
CA ALA A 485 -12.50 2.23 -19.66
C ALA A 485 -12.65 2.71 -21.10
N ASP A 486 -12.98 1.78 -22.01
CA ASP A 486 -13.28 2.09 -23.41
C ASP A 486 -14.64 2.81 -23.56
N ARG A 487 -15.53 2.57 -22.59
CA ARG A 487 -16.86 3.20 -22.46
C ARG A 487 -17.19 3.39 -20.99
N ALA A 488 -17.80 4.52 -20.65
CA ALA A 488 -18.33 4.78 -19.33
C ALA A 488 -19.64 5.59 -19.41
N TRP A 489 -20.59 5.25 -18.55
CA TRP A 489 -21.87 5.93 -18.39
C TRP A 489 -22.21 6.07 -16.92
N GLN A 490 -22.84 7.19 -16.59
CA GLN A 490 -23.07 7.62 -15.21
C GLN A 490 -24.56 7.54 -14.91
N ASN A 491 -24.95 7.02 -13.73
CA ASN A 491 -26.34 6.88 -13.29
C ASN A 491 -27.29 6.26 -14.33
N VAL A 492 -26.85 5.21 -15.02
CA VAL A 492 -27.62 4.57 -16.08
C VAL A 492 -28.42 3.38 -15.54
N SER A 493 -29.66 3.23 -16.00
CA SER A 493 -30.44 1.99 -15.90
C SER A 493 -30.60 1.43 -17.31
N TYR A 494 -30.49 0.12 -17.50
CA TYR A 494 -30.55 -0.50 -18.82
C TYR A 494 -31.10 -1.93 -18.78
N SER A 495 -31.51 -2.41 -19.95
CA SER A 495 -31.88 -3.80 -20.16
C SER A 495 -31.25 -4.35 -21.43
N LEU A 496 -30.69 -5.56 -21.33
CA LEU A 496 -30.09 -6.30 -22.42
C LEU A 496 -30.84 -7.59 -22.70
N SER A 497 -30.80 -8.04 -23.95
CA SER A 497 -31.34 -9.35 -24.36
C SER A 497 -30.57 -10.01 -25.50
N GLY A 498 -31.02 -11.20 -25.87
CA GLY A 498 -30.52 -11.93 -27.03
C GLY A 498 -29.26 -12.74 -26.72
N SER A 499 -28.66 -13.32 -27.77
CA SER A 499 -27.48 -14.15 -27.62
C SER A 499 -26.32 -13.33 -27.04
N SER A 500 -25.72 -13.86 -25.97
CA SER A 500 -24.66 -13.21 -25.19
C SER A 500 -25.03 -11.79 -24.73
N LEU A 501 -26.33 -11.53 -24.55
CA LEU A 501 -26.88 -10.23 -24.14
C LEU A 501 -26.48 -9.08 -25.09
N ASN A 502 -26.30 -9.36 -26.37
CA ASN A 502 -25.78 -8.37 -27.34
C ASN A 502 -26.76 -7.25 -27.71
N SER A 503 -28.06 -7.40 -27.45
CA SER A 503 -29.06 -6.38 -27.76
C SER A 503 -29.24 -5.45 -26.57
N LEU A 504 -29.08 -4.14 -26.76
CA LEU A 504 -29.53 -3.13 -25.81
C LEU A 504 -31.00 -2.82 -26.07
N ASP A 505 -31.89 -3.29 -25.22
CA ASP A 505 -33.34 -3.12 -25.40
C ASP A 505 -33.81 -1.76 -24.89
N SER A 506 -33.24 -1.29 -23.78
CA SER A 506 -33.56 0.01 -23.19
C SER A 506 -32.38 0.56 -22.39
N THR A 507 -32.31 1.89 -22.30
CA THR A 507 -31.38 2.61 -21.43
C THR A 507 -31.95 3.97 -21.06
N SER A 508 -31.61 4.47 -19.87
CA SER A 508 -31.91 5.85 -19.45
C SER A 508 -30.94 6.89 -20.01
N ASP A 509 -29.83 6.46 -20.64
CA ASP A 509 -28.79 7.35 -21.14
C ASP A 509 -28.75 7.39 -22.68
N THR A 510 -28.93 8.58 -23.25
CA THR A 510 -29.00 8.79 -24.70
C THR A 510 -27.67 8.50 -25.41
N ASN A 511 -26.54 8.70 -24.74
CA ASN A 511 -25.20 8.43 -25.29
C ASN A 511 -24.95 6.90 -25.35
N MET A 512 -25.35 6.16 -24.31
CA MET A 512 -25.33 4.69 -24.30
C MET A 512 -26.17 4.14 -25.45
N ALA A 513 -27.38 4.66 -25.66
CA ALA A 513 -28.25 4.23 -26.76
C ALA A 513 -27.58 4.33 -28.15
N GLN A 514 -26.66 5.28 -28.33
CA GLN A 514 -25.92 5.49 -29.58
C GLN A 514 -24.59 4.73 -29.63
N ASN A 515 -23.94 4.51 -28.48
CA ASN A 515 -22.52 4.12 -28.42
C ASN A 515 -22.23 2.81 -27.66
N TYR A 516 -23.27 2.06 -27.25
CA TYR A 516 -23.13 0.80 -26.51
C TYR A 516 -22.38 -0.29 -27.29
N GLY A 517 -22.71 -0.52 -28.56
CA GLY A 517 -22.16 -1.63 -29.34
C GLY A 517 -22.79 -2.98 -28.94
N LYS A 518 -21.98 -4.02 -28.75
CA LYS A 518 -22.42 -5.36 -28.32
C LYS A 518 -21.68 -5.79 -27.06
N THR A 519 -22.37 -6.49 -26.17
CA THR A 519 -21.78 -6.98 -24.92
C THR A 519 -20.61 -7.96 -25.15
N SER A 520 -20.67 -8.75 -26.22
CA SER A 520 -19.59 -9.65 -26.64
C SER A 520 -18.30 -8.95 -27.11
N ASP A 521 -18.33 -7.63 -27.32
CA ASP A 521 -17.11 -6.85 -27.62
C ASP A 521 -16.28 -6.55 -26.37
N TYR A 522 -16.80 -6.84 -25.17
CA TYR A 522 -16.21 -6.50 -23.89
C TYR A 522 -15.74 -7.73 -23.11
N SER A 523 -14.57 -7.60 -22.48
CA SER A 523 -14.02 -8.58 -21.54
C SER A 523 -14.17 -8.12 -20.08
N LYS A 524 -14.46 -6.84 -19.82
CA LYS A 524 -14.75 -6.36 -18.46
C LYS A 524 -15.94 -5.41 -18.44
N MET A 525 -16.78 -5.60 -17.43
CA MET A 525 -17.95 -4.79 -17.13
C MET A 525 -17.98 -4.49 -15.64
N ASN A 526 -17.89 -3.22 -15.26
CA ASN A 526 -17.81 -2.78 -13.88
C ASN A 526 -18.90 -1.76 -13.58
N GLY A 527 -19.63 -1.94 -12.48
CA GLY A 527 -20.53 -0.93 -11.95
C GLY A 527 -20.08 -0.49 -10.57
N ASN A 528 -19.91 0.81 -10.34
CA ASN A 528 -19.40 1.31 -9.05
C ASN A 528 -20.19 2.53 -8.55
N ASN A 529 -21.15 2.27 -7.67
CA ASN A 529 -21.95 3.31 -7.03
C ASN A 529 -21.36 3.76 -5.69
N GLN A 530 -20.18 3.27 -5.32
CA GLN A 530 -19.51 3.70 -4.11
C GLN A 530 -18.94 5.11 -4.27
N LYS A 531 -18.90 5.82 -3.14
CA LYS A 531 -18.33 7.17 -3.06
C LYS A 531 -16.82 7.10 -3.33
N PRO A 532 -16.27 8.00 -4.17
CA PRO A 532 -14.84 8.12 -4.31
C PRO A 532 -14.22 8.67 -3.01
N ILE A 533 -12.90 8.57 -2.89
CA ILE A 533 -12.12 9.07 -1.76
C ILE A 533 -11.04 10.01 -2.29
N ILE A 534 -11.01 11.23 -1.76
CA ILE A 534 -9.86 12.13 -1.94
C ILE A 534 -8.86 11.80 -0.84
N GLN A 535 -7.85 11.00 -1.20
CA GLN A 535 -6.99 10.31 -0.24
C GLN A 535 -5.91 11.22 0.34
N LYS A 536 -5.25 12.03 -0.50
CA LYS A 536 -4.17 12.92 -0.05
C LYS A 536 -3.92 14.08 -0.99
N ILE A 537 -3.31 15.13 -0.45
CA ILE A 537 -2.60 16.17 -1.21
C ILE A 537 -1.12 15.79 -1.18
N PHE A 538 -0.44 15.81 -2.33
CA PHE A 538 1.01 15.73 -2.34
C PHE A 538 1.57 17.07 -1.85
N VAL A 539 2.43 17.06 -0.83
CA VAL A 539 2.96 18.29 -0.21
C VAL A 539 3.69 19.11 -1.27
N PRO A 540 3.15 20.28 -1.65
CA PRO A 540 3.76 21.12 -2.68
C PRO A 540 4.94 21.91 -2.13
N THR A 541 5.77 22.44 -3.04
CA THR A 541 6.92 23.28 -2.71
C THR A 541 6.87 24.63 -3.41
N ASN A 542 7.72 25.57 -2.98
CA ASN A 542 7.89 26.85 -3.67
C ASN A 542 8.63 26.75 -5.01
N ALA A 543 8.96 25.53 -5.47
CA ALA A 543 9.43 25.23 -6.82
C ALA A 543 8.31 24.72 -7.75
N ASP A 544 7.06 24.68 -7.27
CA ASP A 544 5.94 24.08 -7.99
C ASP A 544 5.00 25.15 -8.54
N LYS A 545 4.51 24.94 -9.77
CA LYS A 545 3.43 25.73 -10.40
C LYS A 545 2.09 25.00 -10.39
N ARG A 546 2.05 23.82 -9.79
CA ARG A 546 0.86 22.98 -9.67
C ARG A 546 0.76 22.33 -8.31
N VAL A 547 -0.47 22.08 -7.91
CA VAL A 547 -0.83 21.27 -6.75
C VAL A 547 -1.40 19.95 -7.25
N TYR A 548 -0.99 18.85 -6.62
CA TYR A 548 -1.46 17.51 -6.98
C TYR A 548 -2.22 16.86 -5.83
N VAL A 549 -3.35 16.25 -6.17
CA VAL A 549 -4.21 15.50 -5.25
C VAL A 549 -4.38 14.09 -5.79
N ARG A 550 -4.45 13.08 -4.90
CA ARG A 550 -4.77 11.70 -5.28
C ARG A 550 -6.22 11.38 -4.94
N ALA A 551 -6.99 10.99 -5.94
CA ALA A 551 -8.32 10.42 -5.81
C ALA A 551 -8.29 8.91 -6.08
N VAL A 552 -9.03 8.15 -5.27
CA VAL A 552 -9.20 6.71 -5.41
C VAL A 552 -10.68 6.34 -5.37
N THR A 553 -11.04 5.20 -5.94
CA THR A 553 -12.40 4.66 -5.88
C THR A 553 -12.38 3.28 -5.22
N PRO A 554 -13.23 3.03 -4.22
CA PRO A 554 -13.40 1.71 -3.63
C PRO A 554 -13.77 0.64 -4.68
N GLN A 555 -13.38 -0.60 -4.43
CA GLN A 555 -13.62 -1.76 -5.30
C GLN A 555 -14.50 -2.80 -4.60
N GLY A 556 -14.30 -4.10 -4.83
CA GLY A 556 -15.01 -5.16 -4.13
C GLY A 556 -14.87 -5.04 -2.61
N LYS A 557 -15.77 -5.70 -1.86
CA LYS A 557 -15.74 -5.67 -0.39
C LYS A 557 -14.40 -6.25 0.11
N GLY A 558 -13.65 -5.45 0.86
CA GLY A 558 -12.33 -5.82 1.38
C GLY A 558 -11.18 -5.67 0.37
N GLU A 559 -11.43 -5.18 -0.85
CA GLU A 559 -10.37 -4.87 -1.82
C GLU A 559 -9.82 -3.46 -1.64
N GLU A 560 -8.53 -3.29 -1.92
CA GLU A 560 -7.89 -1.98 -1.90
C GLU A 560 -8.50 -1.03 -2.96
N PRO A 561 -8.74 0.25 -2.62
CA PRO A 561 -9.20 1.24 -3.58
C PRO A 561 -8.22 1.41 -4.75
N ARG A 562 -8.74 1.46 -5.98
CA ARG A 562 -7.94 1.78 -7.17
C ARG A 562 -7.81 3.29 -7.35
N GLY A 563 -6.77 3.74 -8.06
CA GLY A 563 -6.74 5.11 -8.57
C GLY A 563 -7.99 5.41 -9.40
N ALA A 564 -8.54 6.62 -9.24
CA ALA A 564 -9.63 7.08 -10.10
C ALA A 564 -9.17 7.10 -11.57
N ILE A 565 -9.99 6.60 -12.49
CA ILE A 565 -9.66 6.64 -13.92
C ILE A 565 -9.85 8.04 -14.49
N ASP A 566 -9.56 8.23 -15.78
CA ASP A 566 -9.73 9.51 -16.44
C ASP A 566 -11.17 10.03 -16.28
N ASP A 567 -11.27 11.26 -15.79
CA ASP A 567 -12.50 12.02 -15.63
C ASP A 567 -13.56 11.35 -14.73
N GLU A 568 -13.16 10.40 -13.88
CA GLU A 568 -14.06 9.71 -12.95
C GLU A 568 -14.42 10.54 -11.72
N VAL A 569 -13.45 11.29 -11.18
CA VAL A 569 -13.59 12.10 -9.97
C VAL A 569 -13.26 13.55 -10.28
N THR A 570 -14.14 14.46 -9.89
CA THR A 570 -13.87 15.90 -9.85
C THR A 570 -13.54 16.28 -8.41
N ALA A 571 -12.47 17.04 -8.19
CA ALA A 571 -12.17 17.64 -6.90
C ALA A 571 -12.03 19.16 -7.03
N MET A 572 -12.33 19.86 -5.94
CA MET A 572 -12.11 21.29 -5.81
C MET A 572 -11.14 21.54 -4.66
N ILE A 573 -10.14 22.38 -4.91
CA ILE A 573 -9.20 22.84 -3.88
C ILE A 573 -9.31 24.34 -3.65
N GLY A 574 -8.87 24.77 -2.48
CA GLY A 574 -8.61 26.16 -2.13
C GLY A 574 -7.15 26.33 -1.69
N ILE A 575 -6.54 27.44 -2.10
CA ILE A 575 -5.19 27.84 -1.70
C ILE A 575 -5.31 29.12 -0.88
N TYR A 576 -4.70 29.14 0.30
CA TYR A 576 -4.83 30.21 1.29
C TYR A 576 -3.47 30.77 1.69
N ASP A 577 -3.42 32.07 1.99
CA ASP A 577 -2.24 32.67 2.61
C ASP A 577 -2.12 32.28 4.11
N GLN A 578 -1.02 32.69 4.74
CA GLN A 578 -0.77 32.43 6.17
C GLN A 578 -1.75 33.13 7.12
N SER A 579 -2.48 34.14 6.64
CA SER A 579 -3.52 34.83 7.41
C SER A 579 -4.90 34.18 7.24
N GLY A 580 -5.01 33.16 6.38
CA GLY A 580 -6.25 32.43 6.08
C GLY A 580 -7.09 33.03 4.97
N ASN A 581 -6.58 34.01 4.20
CA ASN A 581 -7.30 34.56 3.04
C ASN A 581 -7.21 33.62 1.85
N GLU A 582 -8.32 33.40 1.15
CA GLU A 582 -8.35 32.59 -0.07
C GLU A 582 -7.65 33.33 -1.22
N LEU A 583 -6.63 32.70 -1.80
CA LEU A 583 -5.85 33.22 -2.93
C LEU A 583 -6.37 32.68 -4.26
N ALA A 584 -6.76 31.40 -4.28
CA ALA A 584 -7.32 30.75 -5.46
C ALA A 584 -8.24 29.61 -5.07
N ARG A 585 -9.18 29.33 -5.98
CA ARG A 585 -10.09 28.20 -5.93
C ARG A 585 -10.21 27.62 -7.33
N SER A 586 -10.07 26.31 -7.46
CA SER A 586 -10.07 25.64 -8.75
C SER A 586 -10.65 24.22 -8.64
N SER A 587 -11.32 23.78 -9.70
CA SER A 587 -11.77 22.41 -9.88
C SER A 587 -11.04 21.74 -11.05
N ALA A 588 -10.79 20.43 -10.93
CA ALA A 588 -10.16 19.62 -11.96
C ALA A 588 -10.60 18.15 -11.81
N THR A 589 -10.34 17.35 -12.86
CA THR A 589 -10.74 15.93 -12.93
C THR A 589 -9.54 14.99 -12.81
N SER A 590 -9.81 13.76 -12.39
CA SER A 590 -8.81 12.70 -12.25
C SER A 590 -8.23 12.23 -13.56
N LYS A 591 -6.99 11.75 -13.50
CA LYS A 591 -6.31 10.97 -14.53
C LYS A 591 -5.91 9.60 -13.99
N ALA A 592 -6.20 8.55 -14.76
CA ALA A 592 -5.89 7.17 -14.42
C ALA A 592 -4.40 6.97 -14.14
N LEU A 593 -3.57 7.60 -14.96
CA LEU A 593 -2.13 7.65 -14.80
C LEU A 593 -1.61 8.99 -15.34
N ALA A 594 -0.83 9.70 -14.52
CA ALA A 594 -0.23 10.96 -14.92
C ALA A 594 1.19 11.11 -14.34
N ASP A 595 2.04 11.83 -15.07
CA ASP A 595 3.38 12.16 -14.59
C ASP A 595 3.30 13.26 -13.52
N MET A 596 3.96 13.02 -12.40
CA MET A 596 4.23 14.00 -11.37
C MET A 596 5.75 14.01 -11.14
N TYR A 597 6.41 14.99 -11.75
CA TYR A 597 7.85 15.21 -11.63
C TYR A 597 8.71 13.99 -12.05
N GLY A 598 8.37 13.38 -13.18
CA GLY A 598 9.08 12.21 -13.73
C GLY A 598 8.65 10.87 -13.13
N SER A 599 7.67 10.86 -12.23
CA SER A 599 7.10 9.64 -11.63
C SER A 599 5.63 9.48 -11.99
N GLN A 600 5.24 8.32 -12.52
CA GLN A 600 3.85 8.02 -12.82
C GLN A 600 3.03 7.79 -11.54
N GLN A 601 1.90 8.47 -11.42
CA GLN A 601 0.97 8.37 -10.30
C GLN A 601 -0.43 8.04 -10.80
N SER A 602 -1.11 7.11 -10.11
CA SER A 602 -2.49 6.74 -10.44
C SER A 602 -3.53 7.63 -9.76
N GLY A 603 -4.60 8.00 -10.44
CA GLY A 603 -5.72 8.76 -9.86
C GLY A 603 -5.35 10.20 -9.50
N LEU A 604 -4.46 10.81 -10.28
CA LEU A 604 -3.94 12.14 -10.00
C LEU A 604 -4.91 13.22 -10.49
N ILE A 605 -5.12 14.25 -9.69
CA ILE A 605 -5.81 15.49 -10.08
C ILE A 605 -4.80 16.64 -9.94
N ALA A 606 -4.57 17.37 -11.02
CA ALA A 606 -3.62 18.47 -11.08
C ALA A 606 -4.35 19.81 -11.13
N PHE A 607 -3.92 20.75 -10.30
CA PHE A 607 -4.46 22.11 -10.22
C PHE A 607 -3.35 23.11 -10.48
N ASP A 608 -3.60 24.11 -11.33
CA ASP A 608 -2.65 25.20 -11.53
C ASP A 608 -2.58 26.08 -10.26
N ALA A 609 -1.37 26.53 -9.93
CA ALA A 609 -1.15 27.52 -8.88
C ALA A 609 -1.78 28.89 -9.25
N PRO A 610 -2.00 29.79 -8.26
CA PRO A 610 -2.49 31.15 -8.52
C PRO A 610 -1.61 31.85 -9.57
N ASP A 611 -2.25 32.50 -10.56
CA ASP A 611 -1.60 33.17 -11.69
C ASP A 611 -0.66 32.28 -12.54
N LYS A 612 -0.69 30.95 -12.35
CA LYS A 612 0.24 29.97 -12.94
C LYS A 612 1.70 30.24 -12.59
N ASP A 613 1.94 30.92 -11.47
CA ASP A 613 3.27 31.21 -10.94
C ASP A 613 3.63 30.23 -9.81
N PHE A 614 4.86 30.29 -9.32
CA PHE A 614 5.32 29.44 -8.23
C PHE A 614 4.53 29.69 -6.94
N LEU A 615 4.18 28.60 -6.25
CA LEU A 615 3.58 28.67 -4.92
C LEU A 615 4.55 29.35 -3.93
N LYS A 616 4.02 30.07 -2.93
CA LYS A 616 4.86 30.69 -1.89
C LYS A 616 4.90 29.83 -0.64
N THR A 617 6.08 29.74 -0.03
CA THR A 617 6.30 29.05 1.25
C THR A 617 5.28 29.51 2.30
N GLY A 618 4.68 28.56 3.00
CA GLY A 618 3.71 28.83 4.06
C GLY A 618 2.26 28.98 3.60
N TRP A 619 1.97 29.01 2.29
CA TRP A 619 0.58 28.88 1.81
C TRP A 619 -0.01 27.53 2.18
N VAL A 620 -1.32 27.48 2.39
CA VAL A 620 -2.06 26.28 2.79
C VAL A 620 -2.97 25.82 1.66
N VAL A 621 -2.92 24.54 1.32
CA VAL A 621 -3.80 23.90 0.35
C VAL A 621 -4.83 23.05 1.08
N LYS A 622 -6.10 23.17 0.68
CA LYS A 622 -7.23 22.43 1.25
C LYS A 622 -8.05 21.77 0.15
N VAL A 623 -8.52 20.55 0.39
CA VAL A 623 -9.57 19.95 -0.42
C VAL A 623 -10.91 20.48 0.09
N LEU A 624 -11.66 21.17 -0.77
CA LEU A 624 -12.94 21.78 -0.41
C LEU A 624 -14.12 20.84 -0.69
N SER A 625 -14.05 20.10 -1.79
CA SER A 625 -15.04 19.09 -2.16
C SER A 625 -14.43 18.06 -3.11
N GLY A 626 -15.10 16.91 -3.21
CA GLY A 626 -14.91 15.95 -4.28
C GLY A 626 -16.23 15.28 -4.60
N GLU A 627 -16.39 14.83 -5.84
CA GLU A 627 -17.60 14.15 -6.33
C GLU A 627 -17.23 13.21 -7.47
N ARG A 628 -18.10 12.23 -7.73
CA ARG A 628 -18.04 11.53 -9.02
C ARG A 628 -18.42 12.52 -10.12
N THR A 629 -17.65 12.59 -11.20
CA THR A 629 -17.81 13.63 -12.22
C THR A 629 -19.23 13.64 -12.78
N GLY A 630 -19.88 14.82 -12.73
CA GLY A 630 -21.25 14.99 -13.20
C GLY A 630 -22.32 14.52 -12.21
N GLN A 631 -21.95 14.19 -10.97
CA GLN A 631 -22.87 13.73 -9.92
C GLN A 631 -22.63 14.44 -8.58
N PRO A 632 -23.18 15.65 -8.40
CA PRO A 632 -22.99 16.43 -7.19
C PRO A 632 -23.46 15.73 -5.90
N ASP A 633 -24.48 14.88 -5.99
CA ASP A 633 -25.02 14.14 -4.85
C ASP A 633 -24.13 12.93 -4.46
N ALA A 634 -23.21 12.50 -5.34
CA ALA A 634 -22.22 11.44 -5.11
C ALA A 634 -20.91 12.01 -4.53
N THR A 635 -21.05 12.72 -3.40
CA THR A 635 -19.92 13.38 -2.71
C THR A 635 -18.86 12.39 -2.25
N ALA A 636 -17.60 12.73 -2.52
CA ALA A 636 -16.43 11.97 -2.11
C ALA A 636 -16.23 12.03 -0.58
N THR A 637 -15.66 10.98 -0.02
CA THR A 637 -15.05 11.05 1.32
C THR A 637 -13.73 11.82 1.20
N ILE A 638 -13.51 12.81 2.05
CA ILE A 638 -12.26 13.58 2.09
C ILE A 638 -11.43 13.08 3.27
N GLU A 639 -10.35 12.36 2.98
CA GLU A 639 -9.35 11.91 3.97
C GLU A 639 -8.08 12.77 3.94
N ALA A 640 -7.87 13.50 2.85
CA ALA A 640 -6.72 14.35 2.65
C ALA A 640 -6.66 15.49 3.68
N PRO A 641 -5.61 15.59 4.51
CA PRO A 641 -5.43 16.72 5.41
C PRO A 641 -5.00 17.98 4.64
N ASP A 642 -5.22 19.15 5.26
CA ASP A 642 -4.62 20.40 4.80
C ASP A 642 -3.08 20.27 4.79
N VAL A 643 -2.42 20.80 3.75
CA VAL A 643 -0.95 20.79 3.64
C VAL A 643 -0.39 22.19 3.44
N THR A 644 0.83 22.43 3.92
CA THR A 644 1.53 23.70 3.78
C THR A 644 2.64 23.60 2.74
N VAL A 645 2.73 24.59 1.85
CA VAL A 645 3.80 24.72 0.85
C VAL A 645 5.16 24.84 1.54
N GLN A 646 6.09 23.94 1.20
CA GLN A 646 7.43 23.87 1.79
C GLN A 646 8.47 24.68 1.00
N SER A 647 9.50 25.16 1.70
CA SER A 647 10.63 25.91 1.12
C SER A 647 11.71 24.94 0.62
N VAL A 648 11.98 24.90 -0.68
CA VAL A 648 13.04 24.08 -1.29
C VAL A 648 13.94 24.85 -2.24
N VAL A 649 13.49 26.01 -2.74
CA VAL A 649 14.26 26.85 -3.66
C VAL A 649 15.43 27.49 -2.91
N PRO A 650 16.69 27.22 -3.30
CA PRO A 650 17.86 27.86 -2.69
C PRO A 650 17.89 29.37 -2.94
N PRO A 651 18.75 30.11 -2.21
CA PRO A 651 19.02 31.51 -2.50
C PRO A 651 19.50 31.74 -3.96
N ASN A 652 19.38 32.97 -4.44
CA ASN A 652 19.92 33.36 -5.74
C ASN A 652 21.44 33.59 -5.66
N PRO A 653 22.21 33.20 -6.71
CA PRO A 653 23.67 33.34 -6.74
C PRO A 653 24.16 34.73 -6.34
N ALA A 654 25.20 34.75 -5.52
CA ALA A 654 25.83 35.97 -5.05
C ALA A 654 26.36 36.82 -6.21
N LYS A 655 26.13 38.14 -6.14
CA LYS A 655 26.80 39.12 -7.01
C LYS A 655 28.18 39.42 -6.43
N MET A 656 29.23 39.03 -7.12
CA MET A 656 30.61 39.19 -6.65
C MET A 656 31.16 40.59 -6.99
N ALA A 657 32.02 41.13 -6.12
CA ALA A 657 32.66 42.43 -6.33
C ALA A 657 33.77 42.37 -7.41
N LYS A 658 34.31 41.19 -7.67
CA LYS A 658 35.29 40.89 -8.73
C LYS A 658 34.70 39.92 -9.74
N THR A 659 35.20 39.99 -10.98
CA THR A 659 34.85 39.07 -12.08
C THR A 659 35.84 37.90 -12.23
N ASP A 660 37.07 38.08 -11.74
CA ASP A 660 38.17 37.11 -11.78
C ASP A 660 39.12 37.32 -10.58
N LEU A 661 40.03 36.38 -10.38
CA LEU A 661 40.92 36.33 -9.22
C LEU A 661 42.40 36.21 -9.61
N GLY A 662 43.25 36.78 -8.76
CA GLY A 662 44.69 36.58 -8.81
C GLY A 662 45.16 35.43 -7.92
N THR A 663 46.29 34.80 -8.26
CA THR A 663 46.90 33.73 -7.42
C THR A 663 47.28 34.17 -6.00
N LYS A 664 47.34 35.49 -5.77
CA LYS A 664 47.69 36.12 -4.50
C LYS A 664 46.50 36.73 -3.77
N ASP A 665 45.28 36.67 -4.34
CA ASP A 665 44.09 37.14 -3.64
C ASP A 665 43.86 36.31 -2.37
N GLN A 666 43.59 36.98 -1.25
CA GLN A 666 43.40 36.34 0.05
C GLN A 666 41.94 36.30 0.48
N ARG A 667 41.11 37.24 -0.02
CA ARG A 667 39.71 37.40 0.36
C ARG A 667 38.93 37.93 -0.84
N ILE A 668 37.65 37.60 -0.88
CA ILE A 668 36.71 38.17 -1.85
C ILE A 668 35.46 38.65 -1.13
N SER A 669 34.84 39.69 -1.67
CA SER A 669 33.57 40.21 -1.18
C SER A 669 32.48 40.00 -2.22
N GLY A 670 31.26 39.83 -1.74
CA GLY A 670 30.08 39.67 -2.57
C GLY A 670 28.82 40.12 -1.85
N LYS A 671 27.72 40.13 -2.59
CA LYS A 671 26.39 40.48 -2.10
C LYS A 671 25.38 39.40 -2.46
N ALA A 672 24.80 38.80 -1.44
CA ALA A 672 23.70 37.85 -1.54
C ALA A 672 22.34 38.56 -1.57
N THR A 673 21.32 37.89 -2.09
CA THR A 673 19.92 38.36 -2.03
C THR A 673 19.25 37.75 -0.81
N GLY A 674 19.59 38.25 0.38
CA GLY A 674 19.10 37.76 1.66
C GLY A 674 20.11 38.00 2.78
N ALA A 675 19.64 37.91 4.02
CA ALA A 675 20.48 38.07 5.21
C ALA A 675 20.72 36.73 5.90
N ASN A 676 21.80 36.62 6.67
CA ASN A 676 22.14 35.45 7.49
C ASN A 676 22.28 34.13 6.70
N LEU A 677 22.62 34.24 5.42
CA LEU A 677 22.92 33.09 4.56
C LEU A 677 24.34 32.59 4.85
N ILE A 678 24.53 31.28 4.81
CA ILE A 678 25.84 30.65 4.91
C ILE A 678 26.48 30.70 3.52
N VAL A 679 27.72 31.19 3.45
CA VAL A 679 28.51 31.26 2.22
C VAL A 679 29.52 30.12 2.24
N HIS A 680 29.46 29.25 1.23
CA HIS A 680 30.37 28.14 1.04
C HIS A 680 31.35 28.46 -0.08
N LEU A 681 32.59 28.01 0.07
CA LEU A 681 33.61 28.11 -0.97
C LEU A 681 34.05 26.73 -1.42
N LEU A 682 33.93 26.49 -2.72
CA LEU A 682 34.47 25.33 -3.41
C LEU A 682 35.68 25.76 -4.26
N LEU A 683 36.71 24.93 -4.29
CA LEU A 683 37.87 25.08 -5.17
C LEU A 683 37.90 23.89 -6.13
N ASN A 684 37.86 24.14 -7.44
CA ASN A 684 37.85 23.12 -8.49
C ASN A 684 36.78 22.02 -8.25
N GLY A 685 35.59 22.45 -7.80
CA GLY A 685 34.45 21.59 -7.50
C GLY A 685 34.54 20.83 -6.17
N GLN A 686 35.59 21.02 -5.36
CA GLN A 686 35.74 20.40 -4.05
C GLN A 686 35.44 21.40 -2.93
N ASP A 687 34.66 20.97 -1.94
CA ASP A 687 34.37 21.80 -0.77
C ASP A 687 35.64 22.02 0.07
N THR A 688 35.95 23.27 0.36
CA THR A 688 37.15 23.66 1.11
C THR A 688 36.94 23.69 2.62
N GLY A 689 35.68 23.61 3.08
CA GLY A 689 35.31 23.83 4.48
C GLY A 689 35.36 25.30 4.92
N ILE A 690 35.79 26.23 4.06
CA ILE A 690 35.78 27.66 4.34
C ILE A 690 34.34 28.16 4.26
N ARG A 691 33.93 28.92 5.28
CA ARG A 691 32.57 29.47 5.41
C ARG A 691 32.60 30.94 5.78
N ALA A 692 31.60 31.69 5.33
CA ALA A 692 31.26 33.01 5.84
C ALA A 692 29.74 33.11 6.09
N THR A 693 29.30 34.24 6.64
CA THR A 693 27.87 34.55 6.80
C THR A 693 27.58 35.90 6.15
N ALA A 694 26.53 35.97 5.33
CA ALA A 694 26.03 37.24 4.81
C ALA A 694 25.36 38.06 5.92
N ASP A 695 25.69 39.34 6.02
CA ASP A 695 25.14 40.22 7.04
C ASP A 695 23.67 40.61 6.78
N ALA A 696 23.12 41.51 7.60
CA ALA A 696 21.73 41.97 7.47
C ALA A 696 21.43 42.68 6.13
N SER A 697 22.46 43.20 5.46
CA SER A 697 22.36 43.86 4.15
C SER A 697 22.66 42.90 2.98
N GLY A 698 23.02 41.66 3.29
CA GLY A 698 23.43 40.62 2.35
C GLY A 698 24.90 40.71 1.93
N GLU A 699 25.69 41.58 2.55
CA GLU A 699 27.13 41.71 2.24
C GLU A 699 27.94 40.66 3.00
N PHE A 700 28.97 40.12 2.34
CA PHE A 700 29.90 39.19 2.96
C PHE A 700 31.32 39.38 2.43
N THR A 701 32.29 38.97 3.25
CA THR A 701 33.67 38.75 2.85
C THR A 701 34.07 37.34 3.27
N ILE A 702 34.61 36.56 2.33
CA ILE A 702 35.06 35.18 2.56
C ILE A 702 36.55 35.07 2.23
N ASP A 703 37.25 34.28 3.03
CA ASP A 703 38.68 34.01 2.82
C ASP A 703 38.86 33.03 1.66
N LEU A 704 39.92 33.20 0.88
CA LEU A 704 40.29 32.30 -0.19
C LEU A 704 41.30 31.25 0.30
N PRO A 705 41.30 30.04 -0.28
CA PRO A 705 42.36 29.05 -0.04
C PRO A 705 43.74 29.61 -0.38
N THR A 706 44.76 29.22 0.37
CA THR A 706 46.15 29.59 0.04
C THR A 706 46.65 28.81 -1.17
N GLY A 707 47.44 29.44 -2.03
CA GLY A 707 48.14 28.75 -3.13
C GLY A 707 47.31 28.54 -4.39
N LEU A 708 46.34 29.43 -4.65
CA LEU A 708 45.59 29.47 -5.90
C LEU A 708 46.53 29.48 -7.12
N GLN A 709 46.17 28.73 -8.15
CA GLN A 709 46.91 28.63 -9.41
C GLN A 709 46.09 29.19 -10.56
N ILE A 710 46.77 29.71 -11.59
CA ILE A 710 46.10 30.11 -12.82
C ILE A 710 45.39 28.89 -13.41
N GLY A 711 44.09 29.05 -13.69
CA GLY A 711 43.21 27.96 -14.13
C GLY A 711 42.31 27.39 -13.03
N ASP A 712 42.56 27.70 -11.76
CA ASP A 712 41.66 27.32 -10.68
C ASP A 712 40.28 28.00 -10.82
N GLN A 713 39.25 27.30 -10.38
CA GLN A 713 37.88 27.78 -10.29
C GLN A 713 37.44 27.86 -8.85
N VAL A 714 37.16 29.07 -8.38
CA VAL A 714 36.57 29.32 -7.07
C VAL A 714 35.07 29.50 -7.24
N GLN A 715 34.27 28.63 -6.63
CA GLN A 715 32.82 28.69 -6.70
C GLN A 715 32.23 29.05 -5.34
N ILE A 716 31.32 30.02 -5.33
CA ILE A 716 30.63 30.49 -4.14
C ILE A 716 29.19 30.01 -4.17
N LEU A 717 28.80 29.24 -3.15
CA LEU A 717 27.45 28.72 -2.97
C LEU A 717 26.82 29.39 -1.74
N LEU A 718 25.56 29.79 -1.84
CA LEU A 718 24.77 30.28 -0.72
C LEU A 718 23.85 29.19 -0.18
N GLN A 719 23.70 29.14 1.15
CA GLN A 719 22.77 28.25 1.84
C GLN A 719 21.89 29.04 2.83
N ASP A 720 20.59 28.80 2.82
CA ASP A 720 19.66 29.33 3.83
C ASP A 720 19.69 28.52 5.14
N ARG A 721 18.78 28.84 6.07
CA ARG A 721 18.65 28.11 7.35
C ARG A 721 17.23 27.59 7.60
N ASP A 722 16.51 27.28 6.52
CA ASP A 722 15.11 26.88 6.60
C ASP A 722 14.92 25.44 7.10
N GLY A 723 16.01 24.67 7.21
CA GLY A 723 15.99 23.28 7.62
C GLY A 723 15.50 22.32 6.52
N GLU A 724 15.32 21.06 6.92
CA GLU A 724 14.86 20.01 6.03
C GLU A 724 13.34 20.07 5.85
N THR A 725 12.88 19.85 4.62
CA THR A 725 11.45 19.80 4.31
C THR A 725 10.82 18.49 4.76
N VAL A 726 9.56 18.56 5.22
CA VAL A 726 8.83 17.39 5.74
C VAL A 726 7.70 16.99 4.78
N GLY A 727 7.64 15.71 4.42
CA GLY A 727 6.53 15.13 3.65
C GLY A 727 6.52 15.43 2.16
N VAL A 728 7.49 16.21 1.66
CA VAL A 728 7.72 16.42 0.22
C VAL A 728 8.15 15.09 -0.42
N LEU A 729 7.52 14.73 -1.53
CA LEU A 729 7.94 13.55 -2.28
C LEU A 729 9.24 13.86 -3.03
N ASN A 730 10.30 13.09 -2.78
CA ASN A 730 11.61 13.22 -3.43
C ASN A 730 12.18 14.66 -3.35
N PRO A 731 12.46 15.19 -2.14
CA PRO A 731 13.04 16.54 -1.99
C PRO A 731 14.37 16.69 -2.76
N PRO A 732 14.74 17.90 -3.18
CA PRO A 732 15.96 18.09 -3.96
C PRO A 732 17.19 17.80 -3.10
N THR A 733 18.27 17.33 -3.73
CA THR A 733 19.55 17.06 -3.05
C THR A 733 20.20 18.31 -2.44
N THR A 734 19.72 19.50 -2.83
CA THR A 734 20.09 20.80 -2.27
C THR A 734 19.40 21.13 -0.94
N ASN A 735 18.36 20.40 -0.54
CA ASN A 735 17.74 20.56 0.77
C ASN A 735 18.45 19.66 1.80
N SER A 736 18.71 20.20 2.99
CA SER A 736 19.41 19.50 4.07
C SER A 736 18.85 19.90 5.42
N THR A 737 19.31 19.25 6.50
CA THR A 737 18.93 19.61 7.88
C THR A 737 19.28 21.04 8.28
N VAL A 738 20.19 21.69 7.55
CA VAL A 738 20.51 23.11 7.73
C VAL A 738 19.55 23.99 6.94
N GLY A 739 19.30 23.64 5.67
CA GLY A 739 18.51 24.46 4.75
C GLY A 739 18.87 24.15 3.28
N ASN A 740 18.42 25.03 2.38
CA ASN A 740 18.59 24.90 0.93
C ASN A 740 19.90 25.55 0.47
N ILE A 741 20.79 24.77 -0.14
CA ILE A 741 22.07 25.23 -0.70
C ILE A 741 22.00 25.33 -2.23
N GLU A 742 22.63 26.34 -2.83
CA GLU A 742 22.79 26.42 -4.28
C GLU A 742 23.51 25.18 -4.82
N PRO A 743 23.10 24.62 -5.98
CA PRO A 743 23.82 23.50 -6.58
C PRO A 743 25.16 23.96 -7.19
N THR A 744 26.07 23.02 -7.43
CA THR A 744 27.36 23.29 -8.10
C THR A 744 27.21 23.50 -9.61
N THR A 745 26.13 22.98 -10.20
CA THR A 745 25.71 23.18 -11.59
C THR A 745 24.22 23.46 -11.63
N ASP A 746 23.72 24.13 -12.67
CA ASP A 746 22.27 24.36 -12.82
C ASP A 746 21.50 23.04 -12.66
N MET A 747 20.51 23.03 -11.78
CA MET A 747 19.73 21.83 -11.45
C MET A 747 18.25 22.09 -11.69
N ALA A 748 17.63 21.28 -12.54
CA ALA A 748 16.18 21.28 -12.68
C ALA A 748 15.55 20.55 -11.48
N TYR A 749 14.55 21.16 -10.87
CA TYR A 749 13.73 20.54 -9.85
C TYR A 749 12.29 20.98 -10.02
N HIS A 750 11.40 20.01 -10.26
CA HIS A 750 10.00 20.26 -10.57
C HIS A 750 9.84 21.28 -11.72
N ASP A 751 9.18 22.42 -11.47
CA ASP A 751 8.97 23.48 -12.46
C ASP A 751 10.06 24.57 -12.41
N ALA A 752 11.03 24.47 -11.48
CA ALA A 752 12.08 25.45 -11.26
C ALA A 752 13.45 24.98 -11.79
N THR A 753 14.35 25.95 -12.00
CA THR A 753 15.77 25.70 -12.24
C THR A 753 16.57 26.42 -11.16
N PHE A 754 17.22 25.65 -10.29
CA PHE A 754 18.11 26.18 -9.28
C PHE A 754 19.43 26.52 -9.95
N LYS A 755 19.83 27.79 -9.85
CA LYS A 755 21.04 28.29 -10.51
C LYS A 755 22.29 27.91 -9.76
N ALA A 756 23.33 27.54 -10.50
CA ALA A 756 24.62 27.23 -9.91
C ALA A 756 25.19 28.44 -9.16
N GLY A 757 25.92 28.17 -8.07
CA GLY A 757 26.69 29.19 -7.39
C GLY A 757 27.70 29.89 -8.31
N THR A 758 28.01 31.16 -8.03
CA THR A 758 28.85 32.00 -8.88
C THR A 758 30.29 31.47 -8.94
N ILE A 759 30.83 31.29 -10.16
CA ILE A 759 32.21 30.84 -10.41
C ILE A 759 33.09 32.03 -10.78
N LEU A 760 34.25 32.13 -10.13
CA LEU A 760 35.33 33.05 -10.45
C LEU A 760 36.55 32.25 -10.90
N SER A 761 37.16 32.64 -12.02
CA SER A 761 38.37 32.01 -12.54
C SER A 761 39.61 32.72 -12.03
N VAL A 762 40.65 31.96 -11.67
CA VAL A 762 41.97 32.52 -11.36
C VAL A 762 42.75 32.71 -12.66
N THR A 763 42.97 33.96 -13.06
CA THR A 763 43.44 34.32 -14.41
C THR A 763 44.85 34.92 -14.42
N HIS A 764 45.33 35.46 -13.29
CA HIS A 764 46.58 36.21 -13.25
C HIS A 764 47.38 35.95 -11.96
N ALA A 765 48.69 36.20 -12.00
CA ALA A 765 49.57 36.00 -10.84
C ALA A 765 49.36 37.08 -9.73
N GLY A 766 48.88 38.26 -10.11
CA GLY A 766 48.52 39.39 -9.23
C GLY A 766 48.16 40.61 -10.07
N GLU A 767 47.91 41.77 -9.48
CA GLU A 767 47.41 42.95 -10.19
C GLU A 767 48.33 44.17 -10.04
N LEU A 768 48.37 45.02 -11.07
CA LEU A 768 49.05 46.31 -11.08
C LEU A 768 47.99 47.42 -11.14
N VAL A 769 47.80 48.14 -10.03
CA VAL A 769 46.76 49.15 -9.93
C VAL A 769 47.25 50.44 -9.28
N TRP A 770 46.56 51.54 -9.60
CA TRP A 770 46.65 52.76 -8.80
C TRP A 770 45.99 52.55 -7.45
N GLN A 771 46.74 52.76 -6.38
CA GLN A 771 46.16 52.82 -5.03
C GLN A 771 45.62 54.24 -4.75
N ASN A 772 46.38 55.27 -5.12
CA ASN A 772 45.99 56.67 -5.02
C ASN A 772 46.60 57.51 -6.15
N GLN A 773 45.92 58.57 -6.57
CA GLN A 773 46.39 59.53 -7.58
C GLN A 773 46.18 60.98 -7.12
N PHE A 774 46.97 61.91 -7.67
CA PHE A 774 46.73 63.34 -7.47
C PHE A 774 45.45 63.79 -8.18
N THR A 775 44.57 64.45 -7.45
CA THR A 775 43.35 65.05 -8.01
C THR A 775 43.53 66.54 -8.34
N LYS A 776 44.58 67.19 -7.80
CA LYS A 776 44.95 68.58 -8.06
C LYS A 776 46.47 68.73 -7.94
N ILE A 777 47.08 69.77 -8.52
CA ILE A 777 48.43 70.24 -8.19
C ILE A 777 48.36 71.76 -8.17
N ASP A 778 48.93 72.40 -7.14
CA ASP A 778 48.93 73.87 -7.02
C ASP A 778 50.37 74.37 -6.92
N PHE A 779 50.74 75.29 -7.81
CA PHE A 779 52.06 75.92 -7.81
C PHE A 779 52.13 77.16 -6.90
N GLY A 780 51.02 77.58 -6.30
CA GLY A 780 50.94 78.70 -5.38
C GLY A 780 50.79 80.06 -6.07
N GLN A 781 50.79 81.11 -5.25
CA GLN A 781 50.67 82.50 -5.72
C GLN A 781 52.06 83.16 -5.75
N HIS A 782 52.44 83.71 -6.90
CA HIS A 782 53.75 84.32 -7.11
C HIS A 782 53.62 85.73 -7.70
N ALA A 783 54.51 86.63 -7.30
CA ALA A 783 54.62 87.96 -7.90
C ALA A 783 55.34 87.88 -9.26
N LEU A 784 54.82 88.59 -10.26
CA LEU A 784 55.47 88.69 -11.57
C LEU A 784 56.80 89.45 -11.46
N LYS A 785 57.89 88.84 -11.94
CA LYS A 785 59.24 89.42 -11.94
C LYS A 785 59.83 89.39 -13.35
N SER A 786 60.72 90.34 -13.65
CA SER A 786 61.56 90.29 -14.86
C SER A 786 62.66 89.24 -14.68
N GLY A 787 62.52 88.08 -15.31
CA GLY A 787 63.50 86.99 -15.27
C GLY A 787 62.84 85.62 -15.41
N ASN A 788 63.66 84.57 -15.52
CA ASN A 788 63.17 83.18 -15.46
C ASN A 788 62.66 82.89 -14.04
N MET A 789 61.44 82.36 -13.94
CA MET A 789 60.82 81.98 -12.68
C MET A 789 60.57 80.48 -12.68
N LEU A 790 60.94 79.80 -11.61
CA LEU A 790 60.73 78.36 -11.46
C LEU A 790 60.00 78.11 -10.14
N PHE A 791 58.81 77.53 -10.22
CA PHE A 791 57.95 77.32 -9.06
C PHE A 791 57.76 75.82 -8.81
N ALA A 792 58.18 75.35 -7.64
CA ALA A 792 57.77 74.03 -7.14
C ALA A 792 56.27 74.04 -6.83
N ALA A 793 55.64 72.87 -6.80
CA ALA A 793 54.26 72.77 -6.30
C ALA A 793 54.19 73.21 -4.82
N ALA A 794 53.36 74.22 -4.53
CA ALA A 794 53.15 74.80 -3.20
C ALA A 794 52.11 74.03 -2.38
N GLN A 795 51.19 73.28 -3.02
CA GLN A 795 50.28 72.33 -2.37
C GLN A 795 50.33 70.96 -3.08
N ASN A 796 49.91 69.91 -2.37
CA ASN A 796 50.07 68.47 -2.70
C ASN A 796 51.48 67.90 -2.52
N THR A 797 52.22 68.44 -1.56
CA THR A 797 53.47 67.86 -1.04
C THR A 797 53.26 66.75 0.00
N SER A 798 52.03 66.56 0.50
CA SER A 798 51.67 65.54 1.49
C SER A 798 50.80 64.39 0.96
N GLU A 799 50.18 64.52 -0.21
CA GLU A 799 49.42 63.43 -0.84
C GLU A 799 50.37 62.41 -1.45
N GLN A 800 50.04 61.13 -1.34
CA GLN A 800 50.83 60.05 -1.92
C GLN A 800 50.18 59.59 -3.22
N MET A 801 50.93 59.69 -4.31
CA MET A 801 50.59 59.02 -5.56
C MET A 801 51.22 57.63 -5.50
N THR A 802 50.42 56.61 -5.19
CA THR A 802 50.90 55.23 -4.96
C THR A 802 50.34 54.25 -5.96
N VAL A 803 51.23 53.38 -6.43
CA VAL A 803 50.92 52.19 -7.24
C VAL A 803 51.09 50.97 -6.35
N SER A 804 50.14 50.05 -6.41
CA SER A 804 50.22 48.74 -5.77
C SER A 804 50.43 47.69 -6.85
N ASP A 805 51.53 46.97 -6.79
CA ASP A 805 51.79 45.81 -7.65
C ASP A 805 51.88 44.54 -6.81
N THR A 806 50.93 43.64 -7.05
CA THR A 806 50.81 42.34 -6.36
C THR A 806 51.17 41.17 -7.27
N ARG A 807 51.67 41.42 -8.49
CA ARG A 807 52.07 40.39 -9.48
C ARG A 807 53.29 39.58 -9.07
N GLY A 808 54.04 40.04 -8.08
CA GLY A 808 55.24 39.38 -7.58
C GLY A 808 56.56 39.92 -8.13
N PRO A 809 57.70 39.50 -7.54
CA PRO A 809 59.01 39.99 -7.92
C PRO A 809 59.31 39.77 -9.41
N GLY A 810 59.79 40.80 -10.08
CA GLY A 810 60.23 40.72 -11.48
C GLY A 810 59.35 41.45 -12.50
N GLY A 811 58.10 41.78 -12.16
CA GLY A 811 57.22 42.57 -13.02
C GLY A 811 57.75 43.99 -13.24
N ASN A 812 57.79 44.46 -14.48
CA ASN A 812 58.19 45.83 -14.78
C ASN A 812 56.95 46.66 -15.08
N TRP A 813 56.90 47.87 -14.53
CA TRP A 813 55.84 48.81 -14.83
C TRP A 813 56.39 50.21 -14.85
N ARG A 814 55.64 51.12 -15.48
CA ARG A 814 55.99 52.53 -15.48
C ARG A 814 54.76 53.40 -15.33
N VAL A 815 55.00 54.59 -14.82
CA VAL A 815 54.01 55.67 -14.80
C VAL A 815 54.46 56.73 -15.77
N THR A 816 53.54 57.17 -16.63
CA THR A 816 53.74 58.33 -17.50
C THR A 816 52.78 59.46 -17.14
N ALA A 817 53.16 60.68 -17.49
CA ALA A 817 52.28 61.84 -17.51
C ALA A 817 52.34 62.56 -18.84
N LYS A 818 51.22 63.15 -19.23
CA LYS A 818 51.15 64.12 -20.33
C LYS A 818 50.22 65.26 -19.97
N VAL A 819 50.48 66.43 -20.53
CA VAL A 819 49.61 67.59 -20.43
C VAL A 819 48.47 67.43 -21.44
N THR A 820 47.25 67.26 -20.94
CA THR A 820 46.04 67.21 -21.78
C THR A 820 45.47 68.60 -22.02
N LYS A 821 45.76 69.54 -21.12
CA LYS A 821 45.43 70.96 -21.25
C LYS A 821 46.55 71.79 -20.65
N GLU A 822 47.15 72.64 -21.48
CA GLU A 822 48.19 73.58 -21.04
C GLU A 822 47.68 74.51 -19.94
N MET A 823 48.60 75.07 -19.15
CA MET A 823 48.26 76.03 -18.10
C MET A 823 47.80 77.34 -18.75
N THR A 824 46.49 77.51 -18.89
CA THR A 824 45.85 78.67 -19.50
C THR A 824 45.24 79.57 -18.43
N SER A 825 45.35 80.89 -18.59
CA SER A 825 44.71 81.85 -17.70
C SER A 825 43.18 81.65 -17.71
N GLU A 826 42.50 81.84 -16.58
CA GLU A 826 41.05 81.61 -16.49
C GLU A 826 40.23 82.49 -17.46
N ASP A 827 40.77 83.63 -17.87
CA ASP A 827 40.18 84.51 -18.88
C ASP A 827 40.55 84.13 -20.34
N GLY A 828 41.33 83.07 -20.52
CA GLY A 828 41.74 82.53 -21.82
C GLY A 828 42.72 83.38 -22.61
N ARG A 829 43.23 84.48 -22.04
CA ARG A 829 44.07 85.44 -22.76
C ARG A 829 45.53 85.04 -22.87
N ASP A 830 46.00 84.12 -22.01
CA ASP A 830 47.39 83.69 -21.97
C ASP A 830 47.50 82.18 -21.69
N THR A 831 48.52 81.54 -22.25
CA THR A 831 48.78 80.10 -22.09
C THR A 831 50.26 79.83 -21.95
N LEU A 832 50.62 79.20 -20.83
CA LEU A 832 51.98 78.77 -20.52
C LEU A 832 52.24 77.40 -21.17
N GLU A 833 52.34 77.40 -22.49
CA GLU A 833 52.56 76.20 -23.29
C GLU A 833 53.96 75.60 -23.07
N ASN A 834 54.01 74.30 -22.73
CA ASN A 834 55.23 73.52 -22.44
C ASN A 834 56.03 74.01 -21.23
N GLU A 835 55.41 74.77 -20.33
CA GLU A 835 56.09 75.37 -19.18
C GLU A 835 55.95 74.55 -17.90
N LEU A 836 55.08 73.54 -17.90
CA LEU A 836 55.09 72.53 -16.86
C LEU A 836 56.27 71.58 -17.12
N VAL A 837 57.20 71.48 -16.18
CA VAL A 837 58.40 70.64 -16.33
C VAL A 837 58.50 69.61 -15.22
N LEU A 838 58.96 68.40 -15.57
CA LEU A 838 59.46 67.44 -14.62
C LEU A 838 60.95 67.74 -14.36
N LYS A 839 61.28 68.16 -13.14
CA LYS A 839 62.65 68.40 -12.71
C LYS A 839 63.23 67.13 -12.09
N ARG A 840 64.48 66.81 -12.45
CA ARG A 840 65.30 65.73 -11.86
C ARG A 840 66.73 66.24 -11.64
N GLY A 841 66.97 66.89 -10.50
CA GLY A 841 68.24 67.56 -10.24
C GLY A 841 68.43 68.77 -11.17
N ALA A 842 69.53 68.80 -11.94
CA ALA A 842 69.78 69.88 -12.90
C ALA A 842 68.95 69.76 -14.20
N ALA A 843 68.39 68.59 -14.50
CA ALA A 843 67.60 68.37 -15.71
C ALA A 843 66.16 68.87 -15.54
N MET A 844 65.67 69.65 -16.50
CA MET A 844 64.28 70.05 -16.62
C MET A 844 63.73 69.53 -17.94
N GLN A 845 62.74 68.64 -17.87
CA GLN A 845 62.07 68.09 -19.04
C GLN A 845 60.65 68.68 -19.12
N PRO A 846 60.30 69.41 -20.19
CA PRO A 846 58.93 69.83 -20.43
C PRO A 846 57.97 68.65 -20.49
N LEU A 847 56.83 68.78 -19.81
CA LEU A 847 55.67 67.91 -19.98
C LEU A 847 54.79 68.54 -21.06
N GLY A 848 54.67 67.85 -22.19
CA GLY A 848 53.81 68.25 -23.30
C GLY A 848 52.71 67.22 -23.56
N LYS A 849 52.22 67.19 -24.80
CA LYS A 849 51.16 66.27 -25.23
C LYS A 849 51.60 64.80 -25.29
N ASP A 850 52.91 64.55 -25.36
CA ASP A 850 53.49 63.22 -25.39
C ASP A 850 53.72 62.66 -23.98
N ASP A 851 53.58 61.33 -23.84
CA ASP A 851 53.80 60.64 -22.57
C ASP A 851 55.25 60.76 -22.10
N THR A 852 55.44 61.40 -20.96
CA THR A 852 56.72 61.51 -20.26
C THR A 852 56.77 60.51 -19.11
N ILE A 853 57.81 59.67 -19.09
CA ILE A 853 58.01 58.69 -18.01
C ILE A 853 58.34 59.44 -16.71
N LEU A 854 57.57 59.17 -15.67
CA LEU A 854 57.81 59.68 -14.32
C LEU A 854 58.62 58.69 -13.50
N LEU A 855 58.20 57.43 -13.52
CA LEU A 855 58.81 56.35 -12.78
C LEU A 855 58.81 55.10 -13.64
N THR A 856 59.90 54.37 -13.60
CA THR A 856 59.94 52.96 -13.99
C THR A 856 60.31 52.19 -12.74
N HIS A 857 59.59 51.11 -12.47
CA HIS A 857 59.82 50.30 -11.29
C HIS A 857 59.78 48.83 -11.67
N LYS A 858 60.63 48.05 -11.01
CA LYS A 858 60.61 46.60 -11.06
C LYS A 858 60.13 46.11 -9.71
N THR A 859 59.02 45.39 -9.71
CA THR A 859 58.37 44.84 -8.52
C THR A 859 59.35 43.94 -7.79
N THR A 860 59.52 44.18 -6.49
CA THR A 860 60.57 43.58 -5.66
C THR A 860 60.03 42.56 -4.66
N THR A 861 58.77 42.69 -4.28
CA THR A 861 58.08 41.82 -3.31
C THR A 861 56.75 41.34 -3.88
N ASP A 862 56.15 40.34 -3.26
CA ASP A 862 54.81 39.83 -3.61
C ASP A 862 53.70 40.88 -3.43
N ASN A 863 53.96 41.93 -2.66
CA ASN A 863 53.12 43.11 -2.52
C ASN A 863 54.03 44.32 -2.45
N ASP A 864 54.26 44.97 -3.59
CA ASP A 864 55.14 46.12 -3.72
C ASP A 864 54.29 47.38 -3.88
N THR A 865 54.20 48.17 -2.82
CA THR A 865 53.54 49.48 -2.86
C THR A 865 54.60 50.55 -3.07
N VAL A 866 54.50 51.25 -4.19
CA VAL A 866 55.49 52.24 -4.62
C VAL A 866 54.86 53.60 -4.71
N GLN A 867 55.42 54.54 -3.96
CA GLN A 867 55.07 55.95 -4.04
C GLN A 867 55.81 56.60 -5.23
N VAL A 868 55.05 56.95 -6.27
CA VAL A 868 55.53 57.57 -7.52
C VAL A 868 56.14 58.94 -7.27
N ASN A 869 55.54 59.73 -6.38
CA ASN A 869 55.97 61.09 -6.04
C ASN A 869 56.94 61.14 -4.84
N LYS A 870 57.61 60.03 -4.50
CA LYS A 870 58.52 59.98 -3.35
C LYS A 870 59.66 60.99 -3.51
N GLY A 871 59.83 61.88 -2.53
CA GLY A 871 60.87 62.91 -2.53
C GLY A 871 60.57 64.14 -3.41
N TRP A 872 59.41 64.18 -4.08
CA TRP A 872 59.01 65.37 -4.83
C TRP A 872 58.89 66.59 -3.91
N ASN A 873 59.39 67.74 -4.38
CA ASN A 873 59.35 69.05 -3.70
C ASN A 873 60.16 69.18 -2.39
N GLN A 874 61.11 68.27 -2.12
CA GLN A 874 62.07 68.41 -1.00
C GLN A 874 63.52 68.66 -1.45
N THR A 875 63.93 68.19 -2.64
CA THR A 875 65.34 68.19 -3.10
C THR A 875 65.50 68.25 -4.64
N ASP A 876 64.99 69.30 -5.29
CA ASP A 876 65.14 69.54 -6.76
C ASP A 876 64.55 68.45 -7.69
N VAL A 877 63.61 67.63 -7.20
CA VAL A 877 62.90 66.61 -7.99
C VAL A 877 61.40 66.82 -7.87
N GLY A 878 60.64 66.69 -8.96
CA GLY A 878 59.18 66.79 -8.96
C GLY A 878 58.64 67.65 -10.10
N LEU A 879 57.37 68.06 -10.01
CA LEU A 879 56.76 68.96 -10.98
C LEU A 879 57.03 70.42 -10.62
N PHE A 880 57.45 71.18 -11.62
CA PHE A 880 57.70 72.59 -11.51
C PHE A 880 57.02 73.33 -12.65
N LEU A 881 56.58 74.55 -12.38
CA LEU A 881 56.17 75.50 -13.41
C LEU A 881 57.38 76.38 -13.72
N ASN A 882 57.97 76.22 -14.90
CA ASN A 882 59.09 77.01 -15.39
C ASN A 882 58.56 78.11 -16.30
N VAL A 883 58.54 79.35 -15.85
CA VAL A 883 58.08 80.49 -16.63
C VAL A 883 59.30 81.28 -17.12
N PRO A 884 59.71 81.14 -18.40
CA PRO A 884 60.89 81.83 -18.92
C PRO A 884 60.62 83.32 -19.10
N SER A 885 61.68 84.12 -19.03
CA SER A 885 61.61 85.59 -19.16
C SER A 885 61.02 86.07 -20.49
N THR A 886 60.96 85.20 -21.49
CA THR A 886 60.43 85.47 -22.84
C THR A 886 58.93 85.31 -22.98
N LYS A 887 58.24 84.67 -22.01
CA LYS A 887 56.79 84.39 -22.10
C LYS A 887 55.90 85.53 -21.61
N HIS A 888 56.42 86.46 -20.80
CA HIS A 888 55.71 87.64 -20.28
C HIS A 888 54.28 87.34 -19.77
N PRO A 889 54.12 86.46 -18.75
CA PRO A 889 52.81 86.02 -18.29
C PRO A 889 51.94 87.18 -17.78
N VAL A 890 50.64 87.15 -18.05
CA VAL A 890 49.69 88.13 -17.48
C VAL A 890 49.30 87.77 -16.04
N ALA A 891 49.01 88.78 -15.22
CA ALA A 891 48.54 88.58 -13.86
C ALA A 891 47.16 87.92 -13.86
N GLY A 892 47.04 86.75 -13.24
CA GLY A 892 45.80 85.98 -13.21
C GLY A 892 46.00 84.58 -12.64
N LYS A 893 44.90 83.83 -12.56
CA LYS A 893 44.91 82.42 -12.16
C LYS A 893 45.01 81.54 -13.41
N TYR A 894 45.88 80.54 -13.35
CA TYR A 894 46.12 79.60 -14.45
C TYR A 894 45.64 78.21 -14.05
N THR A 895 45.04 77.50 -14.99
CA THR A 895 44.59 76.11 -14.81
C THR A 895 44.99 75.27 -16.02
N GLY A 896 45.39 74.03 -15.75
CA GLY A 896 45.75 73.03 -16.76
C GLY A 896 45.39 71.64 -16.27
N GLU A 897 45.55 70.64 -17.13
CA GLU A 897 45.22 69.25 -16.83
C GLU A 897 46.39 68.33 -17.20
N ILE A 898 46.69 67.40 -16.30
CA ILE A 898 47.68 66.35 -16.48
C ILE A 898 46.93 65.01 -16.44
N SER A 899 47.19 64.16 -17.42
CA SER A 899 46.75 62.77 -17.42
C SER A 899 47.89 61.87 -17.02
N TRP A 900 47.66 60.97 -16.06
CA TRP A 900 48.60 59.95 -15.63
C TRP A 900 48.20 58.59 -16.21
N SER A 901 49.16 57.82 -16.67
CA SER A 901 48.95 56.45 -17.14
C SER A 901 49.84 55.49 -16.37
N LEU A 902 49.26 54.40 -15.85
CA LEU A 902 49.99 53.26 -15.32
C LEU A 902 50.06 52.19 -16.40
N GLN A 903 51.27 51.83 -16.77
CA GLN A 903 51.53 50.90 -17.87
C GLN A 903 52.28 49.69 -17.34
N ASP A 904 51.73 48.52 -17.64
CA ASP A 904 52.48 47.28 -17.59
C ASP A 904 53.42 47.22 -18.79
N VAL A 905 54.73 47.11 -18.56
CA VAL A 905 55.72 47.12 -19.64
C VAL A 905 56.49 45.80 -19.65
N PRO A 906 56.62 45.14 -20.83
CA PRO A 906 57.49 43.98 -20.95
C PRO A 906 58.92 44.35 -20.51
N GLY A 907 59.54 43.51 -19.68
CA GLY A 907 60.93 43.70 -19.34
C GLY A 907 61.80 43.61 -20.59
N ASN A 908 62.51 44.68 -20.93
CA ASN A 908 63.67 44.54 -21.80
C ASN A 908 64.73 43.77 -21.01
N ASN A 909 64.97 42.50 -21.40
CA ASN A 909 66.12 41.73 -20.91
C ASN A 909 67.43 42.45 -21.21
#